data_AF-A0A3D3KNZ5-F1
#
_entry.id   AF-A0A3D3KNZ5-F1
#
_cell.length_a   1.000
_cell.length_b   1.000
_cell.length_c   1.000
_cell.angle_alpha   90.00
_cell.angle_beta   90.00
_cell.angle_gamma   90.00
#
_symmetry.space_group_name_H-M   'P 1'
#
loop_
_entity.id
_entity.type
_entity.pdbx_description
1 polymer ?
#
loop_
_entity_poly.entity_id
_entity_poly.type
_entity_poly.pdbx_seq_one_letter_code
_entity_poly.pdbx_strand_id
1 'polypeptide(L)'
;EPNKIGQLLMTFTGVEGKPEEKEFSVYYPGPNPKIPDPVLVGRTGQVADLPTGAYDVKVPVHPALWLRDVVIEEGKTTALNVGGYGRILINEKNSDNKPLEQSFYVYTRDGKRELVINGTSNKPSEYVLAGAYDIEVDSDPRVFLEAVEITAGRDKVIDMPQTGRLDVRGENALGEPLRVYVFSIYKPGERMFPAAESYVNSPKEFQPGTYDIKVDLEPAVWYEAVEIKSGEKKVIDLPKLGRLEVRGKDAAGELLSGYRFYVYLQGKREEAVAIGDVNIPKNLLPGTYDIMANTEPKGVWFEGIKIKAGGSEVIDLPAPGALIAEGKEAPAEQPAADIPGGQGRIEVLGKDALSQPFGLDVDFYVYPAGEKKRQAAYGKVKEPLNLPPGTYDIRVDFLPDIWFESVEIIAGQSKAVELPPLGRLDVKGKNALGEEYDGTFYFTVYERGEREKPIKRRYVNYYKDLPPRTYDVMVNLNPEALYEGVEITAGKSTVIELPPPGRLEIWGTNAEGGPTSIPFTVYARGEREKPVTESYVNIPIEIQPGVYDIKVALESGEVWFDAVEIISRQSKVIELPPPGRLLVFGNDAAGKPLAASFTVYTGGERGKKATVRQVNETVDLPPGIYDVRVDLAPEAWYEGVKIAGGQLTAIDLSRPKTQEIPAKEVVPKEKVVKEEPPAAGPAGPHGSIEIRGNDAAGKPLSVGFYVYKHGDREKIIESGTINIVKGLPPDTYDIMVNLTPEIWYDGVEIAEGHAKVIDLPQTGRLVVQGKDAAGESPMIGFRVYASGDREKIIASGNTWTIAQRTEELPPGTYDIEVESKPPVWYEGVGIAVGHTKVVDLPQTGRLMVQAKDTVGFKVHPSGNREKYIAHGDTGSIAAMTVELPPGTYNIKVEFDALTFVWYEGIGISTGQHTNVTVMDPSQTGSLVVKGLSMTAFDVYAGGDRSKHIAHGNTWAAEEDTVELQPGTYDVRINSTPETWYEGIEITAGHTNVIDLPQTK
;
A
#
# COMPACT_ATOMS: atom_id res chain seq x y z
N GLU A 1 -7.70 -1.82 64.98
CA GLU A 1 -9.05 -1.25 65.22
C GLU A 1 -10.07 -2.16 64.53
N PRO A 2 -11.33 -2.28 65.01
CA PRO A 2 -12.32 -3.04 64.27
C PRO A 2 -12.49 -2.36 62.92
N ASN A 3 -12.22 -3.08 61.84
CA ASN A 3 -12.33 -2.57 60.48
C ASN A 3 -13.71 -1.93 60.33
N LYS A 4 -13.74 -0.63 60.08
CA LYS A 4 -14.98 0.09 59.79
C LYS A 4 -15.52 -0.48 58.49
N ILE A 5 -16.70 -1.10 58.52
CA ILE A 5 -17.33 -1.77 57.38
C ILE A 5 -18.39 -0.85 56.77
N GLY A 6 -18.40 -0.77 55.44
CA GLY A 6 -19.50 -0.23 54.66
C GLY A 6 -20.07 -1.30 53.71
N GLN A 7 -21.07 -0.92 52.92
CA GLN A 7 -21.78 -1.85 52.03
C GLN A 7 -21.74 -1.37 50.58
N LEU A 8 -21.57 -2.29 49.63
CA LEU A 8 -21.69 -2.05 48.20
C LEU A 8 -22.92 -2.78 47.67
N LEU A 9 -23.83 -2.08 47.00
CA LEU A 9 -24.95 -2.65 46.28
C LEU A 9 -24.86 -2.24 44.81
N MET A 10 -24.64 -3.21 43.93
CA MET A 10 -24.60 -2.95 42.49
C MET A 10 -25.86 -3.47 41.81
N THR A 11 -26.47 -2.69 40.92
CA THR A 11 -27.59 -3.16 40.10
C THR A 11 -27.18 -3.20 38.63
N PHE A 12 -27.44 -4.35 37.99
CA PHE A 12 -27.24 -4.54 36.55
C PHE A 12 -28.58 -4.90 35.91
N THR A 13 -28.88 -4.26 34.79
CA THR A 13 -30.12 -4.46 34.04
C THR A 13 -29.86 -5.49 32.96
N GLY A 14 -30.51 -6.63 33.08
CA GLY A 14 -30.44 -7.68 32.09
C GLY A 14 -31.20 -7.37 30.81
N VAL A 15 -31.16 -8.35 29.93
CA VAL A 15 -31.64 -8.31 28.55
C VAL A 15 -33.12 -7.88 28.41
N GLU A 16 -33.96 -8.26 29.37
CA GLU A 16 -35.41 -7.94 29.38
C GLU A 16 -35.75 -6.64 30.12
N GLY A 17 -34.75 -5.81 30.46
CA GLY A 17 -34.97 -4.62 31.29
C GLY A 17 -35.26 -4.93 32.76
N LYS A 18 -35.08 -6.19 33.19
CA LYS A 18 -35.19 -6.64 34.58
C LYS A 18 -33.82 -6.70 35.24
N PRO A 19 -33.72 -6.54 36.57
CA PRO A 19 -32.46 -6.78 37.27
C PRO A 19 -31.92 -8.19 36.97
N GLU A 20 -30.66 -8.27 36.55
CA GLU A 20 -29.96 -9.53 36.32
C GLU A 20 -28.77 -9.62 37.27
N GLU A 21 -28.56 -10.82 37.79
CA GLU A 21 -27.43 -11.14 38.67
C GLU A 21 -26.20 -11.42 37.81
N LYS A 22 -25.16 -10.59 37.97
CA LYS A 22 -23.85 -10.72 37.36
C LYS A 22 -22.80 -10.69 38.46
N GLU A 23 -21.76 -11.48 38.27
CA GLU A 23 -20.59 -11.41 39.14
C GLU A 23 -19.84 -10.10 38.90
N PHE A 24 -19.26 -9.53 39.96
CA PHE A 24 -18.31 -8.43 39.85
C PHE A 24 -17.14 -8.67 40.80
N SER A 25 -15.97 -8.17 40.43
CA SER A 25 -14.74 -8.29 41.23
C SER A 25 -14.30 -6.91 41.72
N VAL A 26 -13.93 -6.83 42.99
CA VAL A 26 -13.47 -5.60 43.66
C VAL A 26 -11.97 -5.72 43.91
N TYR A 27 -11.24 -4.67 43.55
CA TYR A 27 -9.79 -4.58 43.65
C TYR A 27 -9.40 -3.33 44.44
N TYR A 28 -8.20 -3.34 45.03
CA TYR A 28 -7.62 -2.10 45.51
C TYR A 28 -7.30 -1.16 44.33
N PRO A 29 -7.37 0.17 44.51
CA PRO A 29 -7.16 1.14 43.43
C PRO A 29 -5.77 1.01 42.81
N GLY A 30 -5.67 1.00 41.47
CA GLY A 30 -4.36 0.90 40.82
C GLY A 30 -4.36 1.09 39.29
N PRO A 31 -3.24 1.58 38.72
CA PRO A 31 -3.16 1.98 37.32
C PRO A 31 -3.13 0.81 36.30
N ASN A 32 -2.89 -0.44 36.71
CA ASN A 32 -2.83 -1.57 35.79
C ASN A 32 -3.11 -2.92 36.48
N PRO A 33 -4.11 -3.74 36.07
CA PRO A 33 -4.42 -5.00 36.72
C PRO A 33 -3.71 -6.18 36.02
N LYS A 34 -2.42 -6.39 36.28
CA LYS A 34 -1.90 -7.77 36.31
C LYS A 34 -2.55 -8.46 37.51
N ILE A 35 -3.69 -9.12 37.27
CA ILE A 35 -4.72 -9.52 38.25
C ILE A 35 -4.12 -9.97 39.60
N PRO A 36 -4.09 -9.11 40.65
CA PRO A 36 -4.03 -9.60 42.02
C PRO A 36 -5.38 -10.23 42.39
N ASP A 37 -5.40 -11.17 43.34
CA ASP A 37 -6.64 -11.78 43.82
C ASP A 37 -7.66 -10.68 44.21
N PRO A 38 -8.93 -10.80 43.77
CA PRO A 38 -9.94 -9.82 44.12
C PRO A 38 -10.11 -9.74 45.64
N VAL A 39 -10.23 -8.52 46.16
CA VAL A 39 -10.53 -8.25 47.58
C VAL A 39 -11.88 -8.88 47.94
N LEU A 40 -12.80 -8.87 46.98
CA LEU A 40 -14.12 -9.47 47.06
C LEU A 40 -14.61 -9.82 45.66
N VAL A 41 -15.30 -10.95 45.55
CA VAL A 41 -16.18 -11.25 44.42
C VAL A 41 -17.62 -11.15 44.91
N GLY A 42 -18.38 -10.22 44.33
CA GLY A 42 -19.77 -9.95 44.67
C GLY A 42 -20.71 -10.27 43.52
N ARG A 43 -22.01 -10.12 43.75
CA ARG A 43 -23.04 -10.29 42.72
C ARG A 43 -24.01 -9.12 42.71
N THR A 44 -24.36 -8.65 41.52
CA THR A 44 -25.32 -7.55 41.35
C THR A 44 -26.70 -7.97 41.88
N GLY A 45 -27.41 -7.03 42.51
CA GLY A 45 -28.66 -7.27 43.24
C GLY A 45 -28.45 -7.74 44.68
N GLN A 46 -27.22 -8.07 45.08
CA GLN A 46 -26.89 -8.45 46.45
C GLN A 46 -25.99 -7.40 47.10
N VAL A 47 -26.14 -7.23 48.42
CA VAL A 47 -25.30 -6.34 49.21
C VAL A 47 -24.01 -7.08 49.57
N ALA A 48 -22.87 -6.42 49.40
CA ALA A 48 -21.58 -6.95 49.81
C ALA A 48 -20.91 -6.05 50.85
N ASP A 49 -20.44 -6.66 51.93
CA ASP A 49 -19.74 -5.95 53.01
C ASP A 49 -18.25 -5.80 52.63
N LEU A 50 -17.76 -4.56 52.70
CA LEU A 50 -16.37 -4.21 52.39
C LEU A 50 -15.80 -3.31 53.49
N PRO A 51 -14.50 -3.41 53.80
CA PRO A 51 -13.83 -2.39 54.60
C PRO A 51 -14.01 -1.01 53.96
N THR A 52 -14.04 0.03 54.78
CA THR A 52 -14.06 1.41 54.28
C THR A 52 -12.79 1.73 53.51
N GLY A 53 -12.94 2.38 52.36
CA GLY A 53 -11.84 2.64 51.43
C GLY A 53 -12.32 2.97 50.03
N ALA A 54 -11.38 3.30 49.15
CA ALA A 54 -11.61 3.41 47.71
C ALA A 54 -11.25 2.09 47.04
N TYR A 55 -12.01 1.68 46.03
CA TYR A 55 -11.84 0.43 45.31
C TYR A 55 -12.08 0.59 43.81
N ASP A 56 -11.43 -0.24 43.01
CA ASP A 56 -11.75 -0.40 41.60
C ASP A 56 -12.65 -1.63 41.42
N VAL A 57 -13.74 -1.50 40.69
CA VAL A 57 -14.71 -2.58 40.49
C VAL A 57 -14.78 -2.96 39.01
N LYS A 58 -14.55 -4.24 38.72
CA LYS A 58 -14.66 -4.83 37.39
C LYS A 58 -15.95 -5.63 37.27
N VAL A 59 -16.72 -5.35 36.23
CA VAL A 59 -17.84 -6.20 35.81
C VAL A 59 -17.44 -6.89 34.50
N PRO A 60 -17.48 -8.24 34.42
CA PRO A 60 -17.09 -9.01 33.23
C PRO A 60 -18.20 -8.97 32.17
N VAL A 61 -18.41 -7.78 31.59
CA VAL A 61 -19.31 -7.51 30.46
C VAL A 61 -18.50 -7.20 29.20
N HIS A 62 -19.13 -7.10 28.03
CA HIS A 62 -18.45 -6.76 26.77
C HIS A 62 -18.93 -5.39 26.23
N PRO A 63 -18.06 -4.38 26.09
CA PRO A 63 -16.67 -4.35 26.58
C PRO A 63 -16.60 -4.34 28.12
N ALA A 64 -15.47 -4.73 28.70
CA ALA A 64 -15.32 -4.86 30.15
C ALA A 64 -15.53 -3.52 30.87
N LEU A 65 -16.47 -3.48 31.82
CA LEU A 65 -16.78 -2.28 32.59
C LEU A 65 -15.88 -2.18 33.82
N TRP A 66 -15.15 -1.08 33.93
CA TRP A 66 -14.37 -0.71 35.10
C TRP A 66 -14.93 0.56 35.74
N LEU A 67 -15.27 0.47 37.01
CA LEU A 67 -15.61 1.62 37.85
C LEU A 67 -14.39 1.91 38.71
N ARG A 68 -13.84 3.12 38.60
CA ARG A 68 -12.65 3.53 39.34
C ARG A 68 -13.04 4.35 40.56
N ASP A 69 -12.23 4.24 41.62
CA ASP A 69 -12.35 5.04 42.82
C ASP A 69 -13.73 4.98 43.51
N VAL A 70 -14.34 3.79 43.55
CA VAL A 70 -15.58 3.55 44.28
C VAL A 70 -15.33 3.66 45.77
N VAL A 71 -15.91 4.69 46.41
CA VAL A 71 -15.73 4.95 47.84
C VAL A 71 -16.78 4.20 48.67
N ILE A 72 -16.30 3.42 49.64
CA ILE A 72 -17.10 2.71 50.65
C ILE A 72 -16.95 3.43 51.99
N GLU A 73 -18.07 3.93 52.53
CA GLU A 73 -18.13 4.69 53.77
C GLU A 73 -18.70 3.89 54.95
N GLU A 74 -18.26 4.20 56.17
CA GLU A 74 -18.62 3.46 57.38
C GLU A 74 -20.13 3.51 57.63
N GLY A 75 -20.76 2.35 57.79
CA GLY A 75 -22.18 2.23 58.10
C GLY A 75 -23.14 2.68 56.99
N LYS A 76 -22.65 2.92 55.77
CA LYS A 76 -23.47 3.32 54.61
C LYS A 76 -23.45 2.26 53.51
N THR A 77 -24.53 2.23 52.73
CA THR A 77 -24.62 1.47 51.49
C THR A 77 -24.32 2.39 50.29
N THR A 78 -23.20 2.15 49.62
CA THR A 78 -22.86 2.73 48.32
C THR A 78 -23.64 1.95 47.25
N ALA A 79 -24.68 2.57 46.69
CA ALA A 79 -25.48 1.97 45.62
C ALA A 79 -24.98 2.45 44.25
N LEU A 80 -24.64 1.52 43.35
CA LEU A 80 -24.20 1.79 41.98
C LEU A 80 -25.14 1.15 40.98
N ASN A 81 -25.70 1.95 40.07
CA ASN A 81 -26.39 1.43 38.90
C ASN A 81 -25.43 1.44 37.71
N VAL A 82 -25.01 0.25 37.28
CA VAL A 82 -23.98 0.06 36.24
C VAL A 82 -24.57 -0.14 34.84
N GLY A 83 -25.87 0.14 34.67
CA GLY A 83 -26.54 0.00 33.38
C GLY A 83 -26.82 -1.47 33.05
N GLY A 84 -26.71 -1.81 31.76
CA GLY A 84 -27.12 -3.10 31.22
C GLY A 84 -26.89 -3.20 29.71
N TYR A 85 -27.31 -4.29 29.08
CA TYR A 85 -27.16 -4.48 27.64
C TYR A 85 -28.33 -3.87 26.85
N GLY A 86 -28.03 -3.26 25.70
CA GLY A 86 -29.00 -2.92 24.65
C GLY A 86 -28.62 -3.60 23.32
N ARG A 87 -29.43 -3.40 22.29
CA ARG A 87 -29.11 -3.81 20.91
C ARG A 87 -29.30 -2.66 19.94
N ILE A 88 -28.76 -2.81 18.75
CA ILE A 88 -28.95 -1.89 17.64
C ILE A 88 -29.77 -2.61 16.57
N LEU A 89 -30.79 -1.95 16.05
CA LEU A 89 -31.55 -2.40 14.89
C LEU A 89 -31.54 -1.27 13.86
N ILE A 90 -30.75 -1.44 12.80
CA ILE A 90 -30.71 -0.49 11.69
C ILE A 90 -31.68 -0.98 10.63
N ASN A 91 -32.74 -0.22 10.34
CA ASN A 91 -33.69 -0.55 9.29
C ASN A 91 -33.26 0.12 7.98
N GLU A 92 -33.03 -0.69 6.96
CA GLU A 92 -32.66 -0.22 5.63
C GLU A 92 -33.60 -0.79 4.58
N LYS A 93 -33.89 0.02 3.56
CA LYS A 93 -34.75 -0.39 2.45
C LYS A 93 -34.10 -0.03 1.13
N ASN A 94 -34.18 -0.95 0.19
CA ASN A 94 -33.72 -0.72 -1.17
C ASN A 94 -34.70 0.19 -1.95
N SER A 95 -34.35 0.56 -3.18
CA SER A 95 -35.21 1.37 -4.06
C SER A 95 -36.62 0.80 -4.31
N ASP A 96 -36.80 -0.52 -4.19
CA ASP A 96 -38.09 -1.21 -4.31
C ASP A 96 -38.85 -1.34 -2.97
N ASN A 97 -38.41 -0.64 -1.92
CA ASN A 97 -38.98 -0.64 -0.56
C ASN A 97 -38.94 -2.04 0.10
N LYS A 98 -37.99 -2.89 -0.30
CA LYS A 98 -37.70 -4.18 0.35
C LYS A 98 -36.57 -4.01 1.37
N PRO A 99 -36.56 -4.81 2.46
CA PRO A 99 -35.42 -4.82 3.39
C PRO A 99 -34.10 -5.06 2.66
N LEU A 100 -33.11 -4.22 2.94
CA LEU A 100 -31.75 -4.34 2.43
C LEU A 100 -30.84 -4.81 3.57
N GLU A 101 -30.12 -5.92 3.40
CA GLU A 101 -29.20 -6.42 4.43
C GLU A 101 -27.77 -5.97 4.10
N GLN A 102 -27.21 -5.09 4.92
CA GLN A 102 -25.82 -4.59 4.84
C GLN A 102 -25.12 -4.75 6.19
N SER A 103 -23.80 -4.87 6.17
CA SER A 103 -23.01 -4.94 7.40
C SER A 103 -22.93 -3.56 8.07
N PHE A 104 -22.89 -3.54 9.40
CA PHE A 104 -22.51 -2.36 10.17
C PHE A 104 -21.56 -2.72 11.30
N TYR A 105 -20.77 -1.74 11.74
CA TYR A 105 -19.70 -1.87 12.72
C TYR A 105 -19.88 -0.82 13.81
N VAL A 106 -19.70 -1.22 15.06
CA VAL A 106 -19.90 -0.37 16.24
C VAL A 106 -18.57 -0.19 16.94
N TYR A 107 -18.16 1.05 17.14
CA TYR A 107 -16.87 1.41 17.70
C TYR A 107 -17.02 2.18 19.02
N THR A 108 -16.02 2.03 19.90
CA THR A 108 -15.86 2.90 21.07
C THR A 108 -15.58 4.34 20.63
N ARG A 109 -15.99 5.31 21.46
CA ARG A 109 -15.73 6.75 21.24
C ARG A 109 -14.40 7.25 21.83
N ASP A 110 -13.60 6.36 22.41
CA ASP A 110 -12.28 6.74 22.91
C ASP A 110 -11.32 7.02 21.74
N GLY A 111 -10.16 7.61 22.03
CA GLY A 111 -9.18 7.98 21.00
C GLY A 111 -8.64 6.80 20.16
N LYS A 112 -9.00 5.56 20.52
CA LYS A 112 -8.58 4.33 19.84
C LYS A 112 -9.61 3.78 18.84
N ARG A 113 -10.90 4.14 18.95
CA ARG A 113 -12.00 3.61 18.10
C ARG A 113 -11.95 2.08 17.95
N GLU A 114 -11.96 1.37 19.07
CA GLU A 114 -11.93 -0.08 19.09
C GLU A 114 -13.28 -0.66 18.61
N LEU A 115 -13.24 -1.69 17.76
CA LEU A 115 -14.44 -2.39 17.31
C LEU A 115 -15.05 -3.17 18.47
N VAL A 116 -16.31 -2.88 18.79
CA VAL A 116 -17.07 -3.49 19.89
C VAL A 116 -17.86 -4.69 19.41
N ILE A 117 -18.70 -4.48 18.40
CA ILE A 117 -19.53 -5.50 17.74
C ILE A 117 -19.73 -5.14 16.27
N ASN A 118 -20.13 -6.13 15.47
CA ASN A 118 -20.67 -5.93 14.13
C ASN A 118 -22.13 -6.43 14.07
N GLY A 119 -22.85 -6.03 13.03
CA GLY A 119 -24.23 -6.45 12.82
C GLY A 119 -24.62 -6.40 11.35
N THR A 120 -25.88 -6.74 11.09
CA THR A 120 -26.49 -6.68 9.76
C THR A 120 -27.79 -5.88 9.85
N SER A 121 -27.99 -4.91 8.97
CA SER A 121 -29.23 -4.14 8.92
C SER A 121 -30.45 -5.06 8.69
N ASN A 122 -31.60 -4.62 9.18
CA ASN A 122 -32.86 -5.37 9.33
C ASN A 122 -32.79 -6.61 10.25
N LYS A 123 -31.69 -6.79 10.98
CA LYS A 123 -31.55 -7.78 12.06
C LYS A 123 -31.08 -7.07 13.34
N PRO A 124 -31.61 -7.43 14.52
CA PRO A 124 -31.06 -6.93 15.78
C PRO A 124 -29.60 -7.39 15.92
N SER A 125 -28.72 -6.48 16.34
CA SER A 125 -27.33 -6.80 16.66
C SER A 125 -27.21 -7.75 17.86
N GLU A 126 -25.98 -8.21 18.10
CA GLU A 126 -25.63 -8.74 19.42
C GLU A 126 -25.78 -7.66 20.51
N TYR A 127 -25.82 -8.11 21.76
CA TYR A 127 -25.95 -7.23 22.92
C TYR A 127 -24.67 -6.44 23.15
N VAL A 128 -24.83 -5.12 23.29
CA VAL A 128 -23.75 -4.19 23.63
C VAL A 128 -24.07 -3.44 24.91
N LEU A 129 -23.05 -3.17 25.73
CA LEU A 129 -23.24 -2.40 26.96
C LEU A 129 -23.85 -1.02 26.66
N ALA A 130 -24.81 -0.58 27.46
CA ALA A 130 -25.39 0.74 27.32
C ALA A 130 -24.31 1.84 27.39
N GLY A 131 -24.40 2.82 26.50
CA GLY A 131 -23.40 3.86 26.31
C GLY A 131 -23.47 4.50 24.93
N ALA A 132 -22.61 5.47 24.68
CA ALA A 132 -22.49 6.17 23.41
C ALA A 132 -21.42 5.51 22.51
N TYR A 133 -21.80 5.18 21.28
CA TYR A 133 -20.91 4.53 20.30
C TYR A 133 -20.94 5.25 18.95
N ASP A 134 -19.86 5.10 18.18
CA ASP A 134 -19.85 5.48 16.77
C ASP A 134 -20.21 4.24 15.93
N ILE A 135 -21.07 4.40 14.93
CA ILE A 135 -21.54 3.28 14.09
C ILE A 135 -21.23 3.58 12.62
N GLU A 136 -20.51 2.68 11.96
CA GLU A 136 -20.27 2.70 10.52
C GLU A 136 -21.19 1.71 9.83
N VAL A 137 -21.97 2.17 8.87
CA VAL A 137 -22.82 1.32 8.02
C VAL A 137 -22.15 1.19 6.65
N ASP A 138 -21.94 -0.05 6.21
CA ASP A 138 -21.27 -0.38 4.94
C ASP A 138 -22.24 -0.23 3.75
N SER A 139 -22.80 0.98 3.65
CA SER A 139 -23.62 1.44 2.53
C SER A 139 -22.77 2.11 1.45
N ASP A 140 -23.37 2.41 0.29
CA ASP A 140 -22.73 3.18 -0.78
C ASP A 140 -23.37 4.58 -0.92
N PRO A 141 -22.67 5.68 -0.60
CA PRO A 141 -21.42 5.74 0.17
C PRO A 141 -21.62 5.33 1.64
N ARG A 142 -20.51 5.05 2.33
CA ARG A 142 -20.53 4.65 3.75
C ARG A 142 -21.09 5.76 4.62
N VAL A 143 -21.93 5.38 5.59
CA VAL A 143 -22.53 6.31 6.54
C VAL A 143 -21.93 6.11 7.93
N PHE A 144 -21.47 7.21 8.54
CA PHE A 144 -20.97 7.24 9.91
C PHE A 144 -21.98 7.96 10.81
N LEU A 145 -22.45 7.27 11.84
CA LEU A 145 -23.35 7.79 12.87
C LEU A 145 -22.54 7.98 14.16
N GLU A 146 -22.33 9.22 14.57
CA GLU A 146 -21.55 9.54 15.76
C GLU A 146 -22.43 9.60 17.01
N ALA A 147 -21.87 9.21 18.15
CA ALA A 147 -22.50 9.37 19.46
C ALA A 147 -23.90 8.75 19.59
N VAL A 148 -24.10 7.55 19.01
CA VAL A 148 -25.35 6.80 19.12
C VAL A 148 -25.50 6.26 20.54
N GLU A 149 -26.46 6.80 21.28
CA GLU A 149 -26.80 6.36 22.63
C GLU A 149 -27.59 5.06 22.63
N ILE A 150 -27.01 4.01 23.24
CA ILE A 150 -27.61 2.71 23.49
C ILE A 150 -28.09 2.65 24.93
N THR A 151 -29.37 2.30 25.13
CA THR A 151 -29.99 2.19 26.45
C THR A 151 -30.20 0.73 26.83
N ALA A 152 -29.96 0.40 28.10
CA ALA A 152 -30.15 -0.94 28.63
C ALA A 152 -31.61 -1.43 28.48
N GLY A 153 -31.77 -2.71 28.13
CA GLY A 153 -33.05 -3.40 28.00
C GLY A 153 -33.91 -2.95 26.80
N ARG A 154 -33.34 -2.20 25.85
CA ARG A 154 -34.05 -1.70 24.67
C ARG A 154 -33.24 -1.86 23.40
N ASP A 155 -33.95 -2.04 22.29
CA ASP A 155 -33.36 -1.94 20.96
C ASP A 155 -33.32 -0.47 20.55
N LYS A 156 -32.13 0.01 20.21
CA LYS A 156 -31.93 1.28 19.53
C LYS A 156 -32.28 1.08 18.06
N VAL A 157 -33.46 1.54 17.68
CA VAL A 157 -33.91 1.51 16.29
C VAL A 157 -33.37 2.74 15.55
N ILE A 158 -32.72 2.51 14.41
CA ILE A 158 -32.20 3.54 13.51
C ILE A 158 -32.83 3.30 12.14
N ASP A 159 -33.68 4.21 11.70
CA ASP A 159 -34.28 4.14 10.37
C ASP A 159 -33.42 4.91 9.38
N MET A 160 -32.77 4.19 8.48
CA MET A 160 -32.01 4.78 7.37
C MET A 160 -32.98 5.22 6.28
N PRO A 161 -32.62 6.27 5.51
CA PRO A 161 -33.39 6.63 4.33
C PRO A 161 -33.42 5.45 3.34
N GLN A 162 -34.52 5.29 2.62
CA GLN A 162 -34.60 4.31 1.56
C GLN A 162 -33.60 4.68 0.46
N THR A 163 -32.86 3.71 -0.08
CA THR A 163 -31.87 3.97 -1.13
C THR A 163 -32.55 4.38 -2.43
N GLY A 164 -31.80 5.04 -3.31
CA GLY A 164 -32.12 5.19 -4.72
C GLY A 164 -31.27 4.22 -5.55
N ARG A 165 -31.81 3.73 -6.65
CA ARG A 165 -31.09 2.88 -7.59
C ARG A 165 -30.58 3.71 -8.75
N LEU A 166 -29.29 3.63 -9.01
CA LEU A 166 -28.66 4.23 -10.19
C LEU A 166 -28.38 3.15 -11.23
N ASP A 167 -28.79 3.41 -12.46
CA ASP A 167 -28.59 2.57 -13.62
C ASP A 167 -27.87 3.38 -14.69
N VAL A 168 -26.55 3.19 -14.80
CA VAL A 168 -25.73 3.80 -15.85
C VAL A 168 -25.72 2.84 -17.03
N ARG A 169 -26.35 3.20 -18.14
CA ARG A 169 -26.55 2.33 -19.29
C ARG A 169 -25.70 2.78 -20.45
N GLY A 170 -25.14 1.84 -21.19
CA GLY A 170 -24.36 2.18 -22.38
C GLY A 170 -24.08 1.00 -23.27
N GLU A 171 -23.96 1.29 -24.55
CA GLU A 171 -23.69 0.32 -25.60
C GLU A 171 -22.47 0.73 -26.41
N ASN A 172 -21.72 -0.26 -26.90
CA ASN A 172 -20.66 -0.02 -27.85
C ASN A 172 -21.21 0.25 -29.26
N ALA A 173 -20.31 0.43 -30.23
CA ALA A 173 -20.73 0.75 -31.60
C ALA A 173 -21.58 -0.36 -32.25
N LEU A 174 -21.43 -1.61 -31.82
CA LEU A 174 -22.14 -2.79 -32.33
C LEU A 174 -23.50 -3.01 -31.63
N GLY A 175 -23.83 -2.21 -30.61
CA GLY A 175 -25.04 -2.35 -29.80
C GLY A 175 -24.89 -3.31 -28.62
N GLU A 176 -23.66 -3.74 -28.30
CA GLU A 176 -23.40 -4.62 -27.17
C GLU A 176 -23.26 -3.80 -25.88
N PRO A 177 -23.75 -4.29 -24.72
CA PRO A 177 -23.69 -3.55 -23.47
C PRO A 177 -22.25 -3.43 -22.94
N LEU A 178 -21.89 -2.22 -22.47
CA LEU A 178 -20.56 -1.85 -21.92
C LEU A 178 -20.27 -2.43 -20.51
N ARG A 179 -20.49 -3.72 -20.27
CA ARG A 179 -20.44 -4.33 -18.92
C ARG A 179 -19.07 -4.32 -18.23
N VAL A 180 -17.99 -4.07 -18.96
CA VAL A 180 -16.61 -4.01 -18.43
C VAL A 180 -16.17 -2.60 -18.05
N TYR A 181 -16.98 -1.58 -18.34
CA TYR A 181 -16.65 -0.18 -18.04
C TYR A 181 -17.10 0.16 -16.63
N VAL A 182 -16.27 0.89 -15.90
CA VAL A 182 -16.52 1.30 -14.52
C VAL A 182 -17.10 2.71 -14.49
N PHE A 183 -18.05 2.94 -13.58
CA PHE A 183 -18.40 4.28 -13.14
C PHE A 183 -18.11 4.42 -11.65
N SER A 184 -17.51 5.56 -11.29
CA SER A 184 -17.14 5.91 -9.93
C SER A 184 -17.94 7.13 -9.48
N ILE A 185 -18.40 7.10 -8.24
CA ILE A 185 -19.22 8.16 -7.63
C ILE A 185 -18.36 8.92 -6.63
N TYR A 186 -18.42 10.25 -6.68
CA TYR A 186 -17.67 11.17 -5.84
C TYR A 186 -18.63 12.06 -5.06
N LYS A 187 -18.17 12.55 -3.91
CA LYS A 187 -18.84 13.67 -3.24
C LYS A 187 -18.72 14.91 -4.13
N PRO A 188 -19.71 15.83 -4.12
CA PRO A 188 -19.67 17.01 -4.98
C PRO A 188 -18.38 17.81 -4.81
N GLY A 189 -17.64 18.01 -5.90
CA GLY A 189 -16.38 18.75 -5.92
C GLY A 189 -15.13 17.96 -5.51
N GLU A 190 -15.25 16.70 -5.10
CA GLU A 190 -14.12 15.80 -4.81
C GLU A 190 -13.72 15.03 -6.08
N ARG A 191 -12.43 15.00 -6.44
CA ARG A 191 -11.94 14.37 -7.68
C ARG A 191 -10.78 13.38 -7.51
N MET A 192 -10.32 13.17 -6.28
CA MET A 192 -9.17 12.29 -6.01
C MET A 192 -9.59 10.87 -5.63
N PHE A 193 -10.59 10.72 -4.76
CA PHE A 193 -11.01 9.42 -4.26
C PHE A 193 -12.52 9.21 -4.47
N PRO A 194 -12.94 8.11 -5.12
CA PRO A 194 -14.35 7.79 -5.25
C PRO A 194 -14.91 7.32 -3.91
N ALA A 195 -16.16 7.71 -3.63
CA ALA A 195 -16.91 7.26 -2.47
C ALA A 195 -17.52 5.86 -2.69
N ALA A 196 -17.72 5.45 -3.96
CA ALA A 196 -18.20 4.13 -4.37
C ALA A 196 -17.96 3.89 -5.87
N GLU A 197 -17.94 2.62 -6.29
CA GLU A 197 -17.77 2.23 -7.71
C GLU A 197 -18.74 1.12 -8.12
N SER A 198 -19.02 1.01 -9.41
CA SER A 198 -19.81 -0.06 -10.03
C SER A 198 -19.53 -0.16 -11.53
N TYR A 199 -20.07 -1.20 -12.18
CA TYR A 199 -19.97 -1.39 -13.63
C TYR A 199 -21.17 -0.80 -14.38
N VAL A 200 -20.93 -0.28 -15.59
CA VAL A 200 -21.97 0.15 -16.52
C VAL A 200 -22.85 -1.04 -16.90
N ASN A 201 -24.16 -0.80 -17.05
CA ASN A 201 -25.24 -1.78 -17.17
C ASN A 201 -25.38 -2.74 -15.98
N SER A 202 -24.77 -2.42 -14.83
CA SER A 202 -24.96 -3.11 -13.54
C SER A 202 -25.62 -2.17 -12.55
N PRO A 203 -26.95 -2.23 -12.40
CA PRO A 203 -27.67 -1.32 -11.53
C PRO A 203 -27.26 -1.49 -10.07
N LYS A 204 -27.05 -0.38 -9.35
CA LYS A 204 -26.57 -0.38 -7.96
C LYS A 204 -27.39 0.57 -7.09
N GLU A 205 -27.56 0.19 -5.82
CA GLU A 205 -28.27 0.96 -4.80
C GLU A 205 -27.32 1.97 -4.14
N PHE A 206 -27.78 3.19 -3.91
CA PHE A 206 -27.02 4.26 -3.29
C PHE A 206 -27.86 5.01 -2.26
N GLN A 207 -27.21 5.49 -1.20
CA GLN A 207 -27.83 6.38 -0.23
C GLN A 207 -28.25 7.69 -0.92
N PRO A 208 -29.43 8.26 -0.60
CA PRO A 208 -29.88 9.50 -1.22
C PRO A 208 -28.89 10.65 -1.00
N GLY A 209 -28.65 11.44 -2.04
CA GLY A 209 -27.65 12.50 -2.01
C GLY A 209 -27.41 13.13 -3.38
N THR A 210 -26.53 14.12 -3.41
CA THR A 210 -26.02 14.72 -4.64
C THR A 210 -24.59 14.26 -4.84
N TYR A 211 -24.25 13.80 -6.03
CA TYR A 211 -22.95 13.19 -6.33
C TYR A 211 -22.41 13.61 -7.70
N ASP A 212 -21.09 13.58 -7.85
CA ASP A 212 -20.45 13.65 -9.16
C ASP A 212 -20.14 12.22 -9.64
N ILE A 213 -20.48 11.88 -10.87
CA ILE A 213 -20.31 10.53 -11.42
C ILE A 213 -19.33 10.59 -12.59
N LYS A 214 -18.21 9.88 -12.45
CA LYS A 214 -17.22 9.68 -13.52
C LYS A 214 -17.46 8.33 -14.15
N VAL A 215 -17.46 8.26 -15.47
CA VAL A 215 -17.52 7.01 -16.22
C VAL A 215 -16.24 6.89 -17.01
N ASP A 216 -15.54 5.78 -16.86
CA ASP A 216 -14.23 5.50 -17.47
C ASP A 216 -14.38 5.10 -18.94
N LEU A 217 -15.00 5.99 -19.71
CA LEU A 217 -14.99 5.99 -21.17
C LEU A 217 -13.69 6.62 -21.69
N GLU A 218 -13.52 6.61 -23.00
CA GLU A 218 -12.36 7.18 -23.66
C GLU A 218 -12.76 8.29 -24.66
N PRO A 219 -12.57 9.59 -24.31
CA PRO A 219 -12.18 10.09 -22.97
C PRO A 219 -13.25 9.91 -21.89
N ALA A 220 -12.86 10.02 -20.62
CA ALA A 220 -13.78 9.84 -19.49
C ALA A 220 -14.87 10.92 -19.45
N VAL A 221 -16.07 10.54 -19.02
CA VAL A 221 -17.24 11.45 -18.95
C VAL A 221 -17.59 11.73 -17.49
N TRP A 222 -17.86 13.00 -17.18
CA TRP A 222 -18.32 13.43 -15.87
C TRP A 222 -19.76 13.93 -15.94
N TYR A 223 -20.58 13.47 -14.99
CA TYR A 223 -21.91 13.97 -14.71
C TYR A 223 -21.87 14.65 -13.34
N GLU A 224 -21.94 15.97 -13.32
CA GLU A 224 -21.83 16.76 -12.09
C GLU A 224 -23.20 16.95 -11.42
N ALA A 225 -23.20 16.98 -10.09
CA ALA A 225 -24.38 17.24 -9.26
C ALA A 225 -25.60 16.34 -9.56
N VAL A 226 -25.37 15.05 -9.78
CA VAL A 226 -26.42 14.05 -9.97
C VAL A 226 -27.13 13.80 -8.64
N GLU A 227 -28.39 14.21 -8.57
CA GLU A 227 -29.28 13.95 -7.44
C GLU A 227 -29.87 12.53 -7.54
N ILE A 228 -29.65 11.72 -6.49
CA ILE A 228 -30.28 10.40 -6.27
C ILE A 228 -31.25 10.55 -5.09
N LYS A 229 -32.55 10.31 -5.33
CA LYS A 229 -33.59 10.40 -4.29
C LYS A 229 -33.96 9.05 -3.70
N SER A 230 -34.54 9.12 -2.50
CA SER A 230 -35.11 7.98 -1.79
C SER A 230 -36.15 7.25 -2.64
N GLY A 231 -35.94 5.96 -2.91
CA GLY A 231 -36.83 5.13 -3.73
C GLY A 231 -36.83 5.43 -5.23
N GLU A 232 -35.97 6.35 -5.70
CA GLU A 232 -35.88 6.68 -7.12
C GLU A 232 -35.11 5.61 -7.89
N LYS A 233 -35.52 5.36 -9.13
CA LYS A 233 -34.68 4.68 -10.14
C LYS A 233 -34.13 5.74 -11.08
N LYS A 234 -32.90 6.16 -10.83
CA LYS A 234 -32.16 7.11 -11.67
C LYS A 234 -31.51 6.36 -12.81
N VAL A 235 -31.71 6.83 -14.03
CA VAL A 235 -31.07 6.28 -15.23
C VAL A 235 -30.15 7.34 -15.84
N ILE A 236 -28.93 6.94 -16.18
CA ILE A 236 -27.99 7.74 -16.98
C ILE A 236 -27.68 6.95 -18.24
N ASP A 237 -28.18 7.41 -19.37
CA ASP A 237 -27.84 6.83 -20.66
C ASP A 237 -26.55 7.47 -21.20
N LEU A 238 -25.52 6.65 -21.36
CA LEU A 238 -24.24 7.03 -21.93
C LEU A 238 -24.39 7.30 -23.43
N PRO A 239 -23.58 8.21 -23.99
CA PRO A 239 -23.54 8.41 -25.43
C PRO A 239 -23.14 7.11 -26.15
N LYS A 240 -23.80 6.81 -27.27
CA LYS A 240 -23.46 5.66 -28.10
C LYS A 240 -22.03 5.81 -28.64
N LEU A 241 -21.19 4.83 -28.37
CA LEU A 241 -19.78 4.86 -28.78
C LEU A 241 -19.61 4.61 -30.28
N GLY A 242 -18.49 5.09 -30.84
CA GLY A 242 -17.97 4.65 -32.13
C GLY A 242 -16.85 3.64 -31.94
N ARG A 243 -16.44 3.00 -33.03
CA ARG A 243 -15.38 1.98 -33.05
C ARG A 243 -14.27 2.43 -33.99
N LEU A 244 -13.03 2.35 -33.53
CA LEU A 244 -11.84 2.60 -34.32
C LEU A 244 -11.07 1.28 -34.47
N GLU A 245 -10.72 0.94 -35.70
CA GLU A 245 -9.87 -0.21 -35.99
C GLU A 245 -8.65 0.27 -36.78
N VAL A 246 -7.47 0.22 -36.16
CA VAL A 246 -6.21 0.50 -36.85
C VAL A 246 -5.63 -0.83 -37.31
N ARG A 247 -5.64 -1.07 -38.61
CA ARG A 247 -5.19 -2.32 -39.23
C ARG A 247 -3.79 -2.18 -39.76
N GLY A 248 -2.99 -3.23 -39.64
CA GLY A 248 -1.63 -3.23 -40.18
C GLY A 248 -1.18 -4.61 -40.57
N LYS A 249 -0.43 -4.67 -41.67
CA LYS A 249 0.22 -5.89 -42.15
C LYS A 249 1.72 -5.66 -42.32
N ASP A 250 2.50 -6.70 -42.12
CA ASP A 250 3.93 -6.68 -42.41
C ASP A 250 4.19 -6.81 -43.93
N ALA A 251 5.48 -6.82 -44.31
CA ALA A 251 5.89 -6.96 -45.70
C ALA A 251 5.58 -8.35 -46.31
N ALA A 252 5.34 -9.37 -45.48
CA ALA A 252 4.91 -10.70 -45.91
C ALA A 252 3.37 -10.80 -46.07
N GLY A 253 2.63 -9.78 -45.63
CA GLY A 253 1.17 -9.72 -45.66
C GLY A 253 0.49 -10.30 -44.42
N GLU A 254 1.26 -10.66 -43.38
CA GLU A 254 0.77 -11.14 -42.09
C GLU A 254 0.31 -9.98 -41.20
N LEU A 255 -0.64 -10.22 -40.30
CA LEU A 255 -1.18 -9.18 -39.41
C LEU A 255 -0.14 -8.77 -38.36
N LEU A 256 0.08 -7.46 -38.22
CA LEU A 256 0.93 -6.90 -37.16
C LEU A 256 0.33 -7.19 -35.78
N SER A 257 1.13 -7.71 -34.85
CA SER A 257 0.74 -7.94 -33.45
C SER A 257 1.77 -7.33 -32.49
N GLY A 258 1.33 -6.91 -31.30
CA GLY A 258 2.20 -6.25 -30.31
C GLY A 258 2.49 -4.76 -30.54
N TYR A 259 1.93 -4.16 -31.61
CA TYR A 259 2.03 -2.73 -31.89
C TYR A 259 0.84 -1.97 -31.30
N ARG A 260 1.09 -0.78 -30.75
CA ARG A 260 0.06 0.09 -30.14
C ARG A 260 -0.24 1.29 -31.01
N PHE A 261 -1.46 1.81 -30.89
CA PHE A 261 -1.81 3.14 -31.35
C PHE A 261 -2.34 3.98 -30.19
N TYR A 262 -2.10 5.29 -30.30
CA TYR A 262 -2.46 6.29 -29.31
C TYR A 262 -3.42 7.27 -29.97
N VAL A 263 -4.50 7.60 -29.27
CA VAL A 263 -5.54 8.52 -29.75
C VAL A 263 -5.43 9.81 -28.96
N TYR A 264 -5.43 10.92 -29.67
CA TYR A 264 -5.32 12.26 -29.13
C TYR A 264 -6.54 13.08 -29.56
N LEU A 265 -6.96 14.03 -28.74
CA LEU A 265 -7.91 15.04 -29.20
C LEU A 265 -7.27 15.83 -30.35
N GLN A 266 -8.05 16.14 -31.39
CA GLN A 266 -7.53 16.84 -32.57
C GLN A 266 -6.73 18.10 -32.18
N GLY A 267 -5.48 18.18 -32.63
CA GLY A 267 -4.59 19.31 -32.36
C GLY A 267 -4.02 19.38 -30.93
N LYS A 268 -4.30 18.41 -30.04
CA LYS A 268 -3.77 18.33 -28.67
C LYS A 268 -2.99 17.03 -28.46
N ARG A 269 -1.70 17.05 -28.80
CA ARG A 269 -0.82 15.86 -28.81
C ARG A 269 0.03 15.67 -27.55
N GLU A 270 -0.28 16.41 -26.50
CA GLU A 270 0.46 16.38 -25.24
C GLU A 270 0.15 15.12 -24.41
N GLU A 271 -1.12 14.68 -24.45
CA GLU A 271 -1.60 13.53 -23.68
C GLU A 271 -2.61 12.72 -24.50
N ALA A 272 -2.42 11.40 -24.55
CA ALA A 272 -3.32 10.50 -25.24
C ALA A 272 -4.60 10.30 -24.41
N VAL A 273 -5.77 10.43 -25.04
CA VAL A 273 -7.07 10.17 -24.42
C VAL A 273 -7.48 8.69 -24.50
N ALA A 274 -6.81 7.90 -25.33
CA ALA A 274 -6.99 6.47 -25.43
C ALA A 274 -5.73 5.77 -25.96
N ILE A 275 -5.60 4.49 -25.62
CA ILE A 275 -4.58 3.59 -26.15
C ILE A 275 -5.28 2.32 -26.65
N GLY A 276 -4.93 1.89 -27.86
CA GLY A 276 -5.40 0.63 -28.43
C GLY A 276 -4.26 -0.16 -29.07
N ASP A 277 -4.52 -1.42 -29.38
CA ASP A 277 -3.57 -2.29 -30.07
C ASP A 277 -3.93 -2.39 -31.55
N VAL A 278 -2.92 -2.37 -32.42
CA VAL A 278 -3.11 -2.53 -33.87
C VAL A 278 -3.74 -3.90 -34.14
N ASN A 279 -4.68 -3.95 -35.07
CA ASN A 279 -5.57 -5.07 -35.39
C ASN A 279 -6.54 -5.47 -34.27
N ILE A 280 -6.63 -4.70 -33.18
CA ILE A 280 -7.67 -4.84 -32.15
C ILE A 280 -8.59 -3.61 -32.18
N PRO A 281 -9.91 -3.79 -32.43
CA PRO A 281 -10.87 -2.70 -32.44
C PRO A 281 -11.02 -2.05 -31.06
N LYS A 282 -11.09 -0.73 -31.03
CA LYS A 282 -11.23 0.09 -29.82
C LYS A 282 -12.51 0.91 -29.85
N ASN A 283 -13.26 0.93 -28.75
CA ASN A 283 -14.45 1.77 -28.62
C ASN A 283 -14.05 3.15 -28.10
N LEU A 284 -14.57 4.21 -28.72
CA LEU A 284 -14.24 5.60 -28.41
C LEU A 284 -15.50 6.46 -28.43
N LEU A 285 -15.51 7.56 -27.67
CA LEU A 285 -16.56 8.55 -27.81
C LEU A 285 -16.58 9.14 -29.22
N PRO A 286 -17.76 9.48 -29.77
CA PRO A 286 -17.86 10.19 -31.04
C PRO A 286 -17.10 11.52 -30.98
N GLY A 287 -16.30 11.81 -32.00
CA GLY A 287 -15.40 12.96 -31.97
C GLY A 287 -14.46 13.01 -33.16
N THR A 288 -13.53 13.95 -33.12
CA THR A 288 -12.45 14.07 -34.10
C THR A 288 -11.12 13.97 -33.38
N TYR A 289 -10.29 13.03 -33.83
CA TYR A 289 -9.09 12.61 -33.14
C TYR A 289 -7.89 12.58 -34.08
N ASP A 290 -6.72 12.83 -33.51
CA ASP A 290 -5.44 12.51 -34.14
C ASP A 290 -4.97 11.16 -33.61
N ILE A 291 -4.58 10.24 -34.49
CA ILE A 291 -4.18 8.88 -34.12
C ILE A 291 -2.73 8.67 -34.52
N MET A 292 -1.91 8.22 -33.57
CA MET A 292 -0.53 7.85 -33.81
C MET A 292 -0.39 6.35 -33.66
N ALA A 293 -0.10 5.65 -34.76
CA ALA A 293 0.28 4.25 -34.71
C ALA A 293 1.79 4.13 -34.49
N ASN A 294 2.16 3.46 -33.41
CA ASN A 294 3.54 3.21 -33.05
C ASN A 294 4.06 1.97 -33.81
N THR A 295 4.04 2.00 -35.14
CA THR A 295 4.51 0.94 -36.05
C THR A 295 5.90 1.26 -36.60
N GLU A 296 6.56 0.37 -37.36
CA GLU A 296 7.82 0.68 -38.04
C GLU A 296 7.60 1.12 -39.50
N PRO A 297 8.13 2.27 -39.94
CA PRO A 297 8.89 3.27 -39.17
C PRO A 297 8.03 4.02 -38.14
N LYS A 298 8.64 4.34 -36.98
CA LYS A 298 7.98 4.88 -35.77
C LYS A 298 7.09 6.11 -36.04
N GLY A 299 5.82 6.02 -35.65
CA GLY A 299 4.92 7.15 -35.46
C GLY A 299 4.17 7.61 -36.70
N VAL A 300 3.38 6.72 -37.32
CA VAL A 300 2.48 7.11 -38.40
C VAL A 300 1.30 7.88 -37.81
N TRP A 301 1.19 9.16 -38.17
CA TRP A 301 0.12 10.04 -37.71
C TRP A 301 -1.02 10.10 -38.73
N PHE A 302 -2.25 9.99 -38.24
CA PHE A 302 -3.49 10.20 -38.96
C PHE A 302 -4.23 11.35 -38.28
N GLU A 303 -4.39 12.45 -38.99
CA GLU A 303 -4.94 13.69 -38.40
C GLU A 303 -6.42 13.84 -38.74
N GLY A 304 -7.22 14.30 -37.79
CA GLY A 304 -8.61 14.66 -38.04
C GLY A 304 -9.55 13.48 -38.34
N ILE A 305 -9.26 12.30 -37.80
CA ILE A 305 -10.09 11.10 -37.97
C ILE A 305 -11.40 11.26 -37.21
N LYS A 306 -12.52 11.08 -37.93
CA LYS A 306 -13.86 11.35 -37.41
C LYS A 306 -14.57 10.06 -37.00
N ILE A 307 -14.65 9.83 -35.70
CA ILE A 307 -15.40 8.72 -35.12
C ILE A 307 -16.86 9.12 -34.94
N LYS A 308 -17.79 8.34 -35.50
CA LYS A 308 -19.25 8.57 -35.41
C LYS A 308 -19.88 7.60 -34.42
N ALA A 309 -20.93 8.05 -33.73
CA ALA A 309 -21.75 7.20 -32.86
C ALA A 309 -22.30 5.99 -33.63
N GLY A 310 -22.10 4.78 -33.10
CA GLY A 310 -22.50 3.53 -33.74
C GLY A 310 -21.77 3.20 -35.06
N GLY A 311 -20.79 4.02 -35.45
CA GLY A 311 -20.00 3.82 -36.67
C GLY A 311 -18.70 3.09 -36.37
N SER A 312 -18.18 2.37 -37.37
CA SER A 312 -16.82 1.83 -37.36
C SER A 312 -15.96 2.61 -38.35
N GLU A 313 -14.86 3.16 -37.85
CA GLU A 313 -13.83 3.82 -38.64
C GLU A 313 -12.62 2.88 -38.72
N VAL A 314 -12.09 2.71 -39.92
CA VAL A 314 -10.96 1.80 -40.16
C VAL A 314 -9.81 2.61 -40.75
N ILE A 315 -8.62 2.45 -40.18
CA ILE A 315 -7.38 3.03 -40.67
C ILE A 315 -6.47 1.89 -41.07
N ASP A 316 -6.14 1.81 -42.36
CA ASP A 316 -5.14 0.86 -42.83
C ASP A 316 -3.76 1.52 -42.80
N LEU A 317 -2.83 0.89 -42.08
CA LEU A 317 -1.43 1.27 -42.06
C LEU A 317 -0.80 0.92 -43.41
N PRO A 318 0.02 1.81 -43.99
CA PRO A 318 0.74 1.49 -45.21
C PRO A 318 1.70 0.32 -44.96
N ALA A 319 1.77 -0.61 -45.92
CA ALA A 319 2.77 -1.67 -45.89
C ALA A 319 4.18 -1.05 -45.80
N PRO A 320 5.10 -1.59 -44.99
CA PRO A 320 6.46 -1.08 -44.93
C PRO A 320 7.12 -1.23 -46.32
N GLY A 321 7.23 -0.13 -47.07
CA GLY A 321 7.88 -0.08 -48.38
C GLY A 321 6.95 -0.02 -49.59
N ALA A 322 6.25 1.10 -49.79
CA ALA A 322 5.70 1.45 -51.10
C ALA A 322 5.67 2.97 -51.31
N LEU A 323 6.82 3.55 -51.64
CA LEU A 323 6.88 4.81 -52.40
C LEU A 323 7.77 4.59 -53.61
N ILE A 324 7.12 4.47 -54.77
CA ILE A 324 7.74 4.39 -56.08
C ILE A 324 8.26 5.79 -56.43
N ALA A 325 9.52 5.90 -56.85
CA ALA A 325 10.00 7.05 -57.63
C ALA A 325 10.82 6.52 -58.81
N GLU A 326 10.33 6.82 -60.00
CA GLU A 326 10.96 6.57 -61.30
C GLU A 326 12.33 7.29 -61.39
N GLY A 327 13.36 6.63 -61.93
CA GLY A 327 14.61 7.32 -62.25
C GLY A 327 15.83 6.45 -62.55
N LYS A 328 15.93 5.97 -63.79
CA LYS A 328 17.10 5.59 -64.62
C LYS A 328 18.42 5.08 -63.98
N GLU A 329 18.83 3.91 -64.49
CA GLU A 329 20.14 3.25 -64.32
C GLU A 329 21.35 3.99 -64.93
N ALA A 330 22.53 3.78 -64.34
CA ALA A 330 23.85 3.63 -64.99
C ALA A 330 24.84 2.92 -64.00
N PRO A 331 25.97 2.33 -64.43
CA PRO A 331 26.27 0.91 -64.16
C PRO A 331 27.30 0.62 -63.05
N ALA A 332 27.33 -0.68 -62.70
CA ALA A 332 27.99 -1.33 -61.58
C ALA A 332 29.51 -1.51 -61.69
N GLU A 333 30.18 -1.54 -60.52
CA GLU A 333 31.32 -2.42 -60.25
C GLU A 333 31.21 -3.04 -58.83
N GLN A 334 31.00 -4.37 -58.83
CA GLN A 334 31.12 -5.43 -57.79
C GLN A 334 30.60 -5.22 -56.34
N PRO A 335 29.48 -5.87 -55.96
CA PRO A 335 28.95 -5.91 -54.59
C PRO A 335 29.46 -7.10 -53.75
N ALA A 336 29.55 -6.92 -52.43
CA ALA A 336 29.62 -8.01 -51.46
C ALA A 336 28.29 -8.81 -51.46
N ALA A 337 28.37 -10.14 -51.42
CA ALA A 337 27.33 -11.08 -51.83
C ALA A 337 25.98 -11.04 -51.06
N ASP A 338 25.86 -10.28 -49.98
CA ASP A 338 24.67 -10.26 -49.09
C ASP A 338 24.02 -8.87 -48.94
N ILE A 339 24.30 -7.92 -49.85
CA ILE A 339 23.66 -6.59 -49.84
C ILE A 339 22.63 -6.54 -50.99
N PRO A 340 21.33 -6.28 -50.71
CA PRO A 340 20.31 -6.14 -51.75
C PRO A 340 20.73 -5.13 -52.82
N GLY A 341 20.55 -5.48 -54.09
CA GLY A 341 21.04 -4.69 -55.24
C GLY A 341 20.58 -3.23 -55.16
N GLY A 342 21.54 -2.30 -55.13
CA GLY A 342 21.30 -0.86 -55.13
C GLY A 342 21.44 -0.16 -53.77
N GLN A 343 21.75 -0.86 -52.67
CA GLN A 343 21.98 -0.28 -51.34
C GLN A 343 23.46 -0.36 -50.92
N GLY A 344 23.91 0.57 -50.08
CA GLY A 344 25.14 0.44 -49.29
C GLY A 344 24.83 0.00 -47.85
N ARG A 345 25.84 -0.24 -47.04
CA ARG A 345 25.69 -0.71 -45.65
C ARG A 345 26.49 0.18 -44.70
N ILE A 346 25.93 0.49 -43.54
CA ILE A 346 26.61 1.19 -42.46
C ILE A 346 26.60 0.38 -41.17
N GLU A 347 27.70 0.40 -40.44
CA GLU A 347 27.82 -0.20 -39.11
C GLU A 347 28.41 0.83 -38.14
N VAL A 348 27.71 1.12 -37.05
CA VAL A 348 28.27 1.96 -35.97
C VAL A 348 28.87 1.04 -34.92
N LEU A 349 30.15 1.21 -34.63
CA LEU A 349 30.89 0.40 -33.66
C LEU A 349 31.25 1.25 -32.45
N GLY A 350 31.28 0.67 -31.26
CA GLY A 350 31.71 1.39 -30.08
C GLY A 350 31.97 0.49 -28.89
N LYS A 351 32.69 1.03 -27.91
CA LYS A 351 33.02 0.36 -26.66
C LYS A 351 32.62 1.23 -25.48
N ASP A 352 32.18 0.58 -24.41
CA ASP A 352 31.95 1.20 -23.12
C ASP A 352 33.26 1.68 -22.49
N ALA A 353 33.18 2.38 -21.36
CA ALA A 353 34.36 2.90 -20.68
C ALA A 353 35.33 1.81 -20.16
N LEU A 354 34.91 0.54 -20.11
CA LEU A 354 35.72 -0.62 -19.74
C LEU A 354 36.27 -1.39 -20.95
N SER A 355 36.21 -0.79 -22.15
CA SER A 355 36.64 -1.39 -23.41
C SER A 355 35.84 -2.62 -23.84
N GLN A 356 34.66 -2.84 -23.26
CA GLN A 356 33.72 -3.86 -23.72
C GLN A 356 32.91 -3.31 -24.89
N PRO A 357 32.64 -4.08 -25.95
CA PRO A 357 31.74 -3.64 -27.02
C PRO A 357 30.38 -3.30 -26.44
N PHE A 358 29.76 -2.21 -26.92
CA PHE A 358 28.38 -1.91 -26.54
C PHE A 358 27.45 -3.09 -26.86
N GLY A 359 26.51 -3.35 -25.95
CA GLY A 359 25.34 -4.20 -26.22
C GLY A 359 24.37 -3.52 -27.19
N LEU A 360 23.25 -4.19 -27.51
CA LEU A 360 22.20 -3.70 -28.43
C LEU A 360 21.39 -2.49 -27.92
N ASP A 361 21.87 -1.84 -26.86
CA ASP A 361 21.14 -0.83 -26.07
C ASP A 361 21.47 0.61 -26.46
N VAL A 362 22.33 0.81 -27.47
CA VAL A 362 22.65 2.14 -28.02
C VAL A 362 22.12 2.22 -29.45
N ASP A 363 21.16 3.10 -29.66
CA ASP A 363 20.57 3.36 -30.98
C ASP A 363 21.37 4.43 -31.73
N PHE A 364 21.37 4.40 -33.05
CA PHE A 364 21.82 5.49 -33.90
C PHE A 364 20.78 5.83 -34.95
N TYR A 365 20.71 7.10 -35.30
CA TYR A 365 19.77 7.66 -36.26
C TYR A 365 20.55 8.26 -37.42
N VAL A 366 20.08 8.03 -38.63
CA VAL A 366 20.71 8.48 -39.86
C VAL A 366 19.80 9.53 -40.47
N TYR A 367 20.35 10.70 -40.80
CA TYR A 367 19.65 11.82 -41.39
C TYR A 367 20.23 12.13 -42.78
N PRO A 368 19.42 12.63 -43.73
CA PRO A 368 19.98 13.21 -44.95
C PRO A 368 20.99 14.31 -44.61
N ALA A 369 22.09 14.43 -45.35
CA ALA A 369 23.13 15.43 -45.06
C ALA A 369 22.56 16.85 -44.89
N GLY A 370 22.85 17.49 -43.75
CA GLY A 370 22.39 18.83 -43.40
C GLY A 370 20.97 18.92 -42.80
N GLU A 371 20.21 17.82 -42.74
CA GLU A 371 18.90 17.72 -42.09
C GLU A 371 19.07 17.17 -40.66
N LYS A 372 18.56 17.88 -39.64
CA LYS A 372 18.72 17.46 -38.23
C LYS A 372 17.40 17.18 -37.49
N LYS A 373 16.26 17.28 -38.18
CA LYS A 373 14.93 17.07 -37.59
C LYS A 373 14.26 15.79 -38.06
N ARG A 374 14.49 15.38 -39.31
CA ARG A 374 13.87 14.21 -39.92
C ARG A 374 14.90 13.14 -40.27
N GLN A 375 14.91 12.05 -39.51
CA GLN A 375 15.77 10.90 -39.78
C GLN A 375 15.30 10.14 -41.04
N ALA A 376 16.24 9.68 -41.85
CA ALA A 376 16.05 8.78 -42.98
C ALA A 376 15.99 7.32 -42.54
N ALA A 377 16.73 6.95 -41.49
CA ALA A 377 16.76 5.59 -40.96
C ALA A 377 17.22 5.57 -39.50
N TYR A 378 17.12 4.42 -38.84
CA TYR A 378 17.74 4.17 -37.53
C TYR A 378 18.27 2.74 -37.49
N GLY A 379 19.26 2.51 -36.63
CA GLY A 379 19.86 1.21 -36.40
C GLY A 379 20.41 1.10 -34.98
N LYS A 380 20.93 -0.06 -34.63
CA LYS A 380 21.58 -0.32 -33.34
C LYS A 380 23.08 -0.39 -33.52
N VAL A 381 23.84 0.16 -32.57
CA VAL A 381 25.30 -0.01 -32.55
C VAL A 381 25.63 -1.51 -32.61
N LYS A 382 26.61 -1.89 -33.44
CA LYS A 382 27.02 -3.27 -33.80
C LYS A 382 26.10 -4.01 -34.78
N GLU A 383 24.93 -3.46 -35.13
CA GLU A 383 24.09 -4.02 -36.19
C GLU A 383 24.31 -3.29 -37.52
N PRO A 384 24.56 -4.01 -38.63
CA PRO A 384 24.66 -3.40 -39.94
C PRO A 384 23.28 -2.92 -40.42
N LEU A 385 23.21 -1.66 -40.84
CA LEU A 385 22.03 -1.04 -41.42
C LEU A 385 22.25 -0.81 -42.92
N ASN A 386 21.42 -1.40 -43.77
CA ASN A 386 21.48 -1.13 -45.21
C ASN A 386 20.74 0.18 -45.52
N LEU A 387 21.36 1.04 -46.33
CA LEU A 387 20.85 2.35 -46.70
C LEU A 387 21.00 2.56 -48.20
N PRO A 388 20.13 3.37 -48.83
CA PRO A 388 20.41 3.87 -50.17
C PRO A 388 21.78 4.58 -50.22
N PRO A 389 22.48 4.56 -51.37
CA PRO A 389 23.72 5.30 -51.53
C PRO A 389 23.45 6.81 -51.43
N GLY A 390 24.31 7.51 -50.70
CA GLY A 390 24.13 8.93 -50.42
C GLY A 390 25.01 9.40 -49.28
N THR A 391 24.96 10.70 -49.01
CA THR A 391 25.66 11.32 -47.88
C THR A 391 24.66 11.57 -46.75
N TYR A 392 25.03 11.14 -45.53
CA TYR A 392 24.16 11.20 -44.37
C TYR A 392 24.86 11.78 -43.14
N ASP A 393 24.11 12.40 -42.25
CA ASP A 393 24.57 12.74 -40.90
C ASP A 393 24.06 11.67 -39.93
N ILE A 394 24.92 11.16 -39.06
CA ILE A 394 24.57 10.09 -38.12
C ILE A 394 24.61 10.63 -36.72
N ARG A 395 23.50 10.53 -36.01
CA ARG A 395 23.38 10.84 -34.60
C ARG A 395 23.29 9.55 -33.82
N VAL A 396 24.31 9.25 -33.04
CA VAL A 396 24.22 8.16 -32.07
C VAL A 396 23.51 8.68 -30.83
N ASP A 397 22.49 7.95 -30.38
CA ASP A 397 21.68 8.20 -29.17
C ASP A 397 22.55 7.96 -27.94
N PHE A 398 23.46 8.91 -27.74
CA PHE A 398 24.47 8.91 -26.71
C PHE A 398 24.29 10.18 -25.86
N LEU A 399 24.95 10.29 -24.71
CA LEU A 399 24.73 11.44 -23.82
C LEU A 399 26.06 12.17 -23.57
N PRO A 400 26.30 13.30 -24.24
CA PRO A 400 25.47 13.97 -25.26
C PRO A 400 25.47 13.19 -26.58
N ASP A 401 24.52 13.51 -27.47
CA ASP A 401 24.43 12.94 -28.81
C ASP A 401 25.78 13.06 -29.52
N ILE A 402 26.24 11.97 -30.12
CA ILE A 402 27.47 11.98 -30.92
C ILE A 402 27.07 12.06 -32.38
N TRP A 403 27.50 13.12 -33.05
CA TRP A 403 27.20 13.36 -34.46
C TRP A 403 28.41 13.06 -35.33
N PHE A 404 28.19 12.27 -36.38
CA PHE A 404 29.11 12.10 -37.49
C PHE A 404 28.50 12.77 -38.71
N GLU A 405 29.10 13.87 -39.14
CA GLU A 405 28.58 14.65 -40.27
C GLU A 405 29.16 14.16 -41.61
N SER A 406 28.35 14.21 -42.66
CA SER A 406 28.74 13.92 -44.04
C SER A 406 29.34 12.53 -44.28
N VAL A 407 28.71 11.50 -43.74
CA VAL A 407 29.11 10.10 -43.92
C VAL A 407 28.58 9.58 -45.25
N GLU A 408 29.50 9.27 -46.17
CA GLU A 408 29.19 8.75 -47.50
C GLU A 408 28.94 7.24 -47.47
N ILE A 409 27.79 6.83 -48.01
CA ILE A 409 27.37 5.45 -48.20
C ILE A 409 27.31 5.14 -49.69
N ILE A 410 28.01 4.09 -50.12
CA ILE A 410 28.17 3.69 -51.52
C ILE A 410 27.47 2.35 -51.76
N ALA A 411 26.79 2.21 -52.89
CA ALA A 411 26.12 0.96 -53.27
C ALA A 411 27.09 -0.23 -53.24
N GLY A 412 26.67 -1.34 -52.61
CA GLY A 412 27.43 -2.58 -52.52
C GLY A 412 28.62 -2.55 -51.55
N GLN A 413 28.85 -1.43 -50.84
CA GLN A 413 29.94 -1.28 -49.88
C GLN A 413 29.45 -1.18 -48.44
N SER A 414 30.29 -1.60 -47.49
CA SER A 414 30.08 -1.43 -46.05
C SER A 414 30.97 -0.33 -45.49
N LYS A 415 30.39 0.60 -44.74
CA LYS A 415 31.07 1.69 -44.05
C LYS A 415 30.94 1.52 -42.54
N ALA A 416 32.07 1.44 -41.83
CA ALA A 416 32.07 1.42 -40.36
C ALA A 416 32.35 2.82 -39.79
N VAL A 417 31.66 3.18 -38.71
CA VAL A 417 31.84 4.44 -37.95
C VAL A 417 32.08 4.10 -36.49
N GLU A 418 33.20 4.53 -35.92
CA GLU A 418 33.58 4.20 -34.54
C GLU A 418 33.24 5.33 -33.56
N LEU A 419 32.56 5.00 -32.46
CA LEU A 419 32.31 5.89 -31.34
C LEU A 419 33.63 6.31 -30.67
N PRO A 420 33.73 7.58 -30.21
CA PRO A 420 34.88 8.03 -29.44
C PRO A 420 35.01 7.23 -28.14
N PRO A 421 36.23 7.06 -27.62
CA PRO A 421 36.46 6.35 -26.37
C PRO A 421 35.88 7.13 -25.18
N LEU A 422 35.22 6.43 -24.26
CA LEU A 422 34.40 7.03 -23.20
C LEU A 422 35.01 6.84 -21.82
N GLY A 423 34.66 7.73 -20.89
CA GLY A 423 34.92 7.54 -19.46
C GLY A 423 33.65 7.21 -18.69
N ARG A 424 33.78 6.75 -17.45
CA ARG A 424 32.66 6.41 -16.56
C ARG A 424 32.59 7.38 -15.39
N LEU A 425 31.39 7.82 -15.06
CA LEU A 425 31.07 8.54 -13.83
C LEU A 425 30.31 7.62 -12.88
N ASP A 426 30.86 7.41 -11.69
CA ASP A 426 30.26 6.64 -10.61
C ASP A 426 29.96 7.59 -9.44
N VAL A 427 28.69 7.83 -9.12
CA VAL A 427 28.31 8.58 -7.90
C VAL A 427 27.83 7.58 -6.87
N LYS A 428 28.57 7.45 -5.77
CA LYS A 428 28.32 6.43 -4.73
C LYS A 428 27.92 7.07 -3.43
N GLY A 429 26.91 6.52 -2.76
CA GLY A 429 26.40 7.06 -1.51
C GLY A 429 25.78 6.01 -0.62
N LYS A 430 25.87 6.26 0.69
CA LYS A 430 25.36 5.37 1.75
C LYS A 430 24.50 6.15 2.74
N ASN A 431 23.48 5.50 3.29
CA ASN A 431 22.68 6.04 4.40
C ASN A 431 23.46 6.07 5.71
N ALA A 432 22.86 6.60 6.79
CA ALA A 432 23.54 6.73 8.08
C ALA A 432 23.90 5.36 8.70
N LEU A 433 23.21 4.29 8.31
CA LEU A 433 23.45 2.89 8.71
C LEU A 433 24.58 2.22 7.91
N GLY A 434 25.07 2.86 6.85
CA GLY A 434 26.15 2.35 6.00
C GLY A 434 25.69 1.46 4.85
N GLU A 435 24.38 1.38 4.61
CA GLU A 435 23.77 0.69 3.48
C GLU A 435 23.78 1.61 2.24
N GLU A 436 23.82 1.03 1.05
CA GLU A 436 23.76 1.80 -0.19
C GLU A 436 22.37 2.40 -0.39
N TYR A 437 22.29 3.65 -0.86
CA TYR A 437 21.02 4.26 -1.24
C TYR A 437 20.31 3.46 -2.35
N ASP A 438 19.01 3.19 -2.19
CA ASP A 438 18.14 2.62 -3.22
C ASP A 438 17.10 3.65 -3.72
N GLY A 439 17.20 4.05 -5.00
CA GLY A 439 16.15 4.79 -5.72
C GLY A 439 15.78 6.21 -5.23
N THR A 440 16.25 6.65 -4.06
CA THR A 440 15.79 7.91 -3.41
C THR A 440 16.65 9.12 -3.80
N PHE A 441 17.95 8.89 -4.02
CA PHE A 441 18.89 9.93 -4.42
C PHE A 441 19.30 9.78 -5.88
N TYR A 442 19.41 10.91 -6.58
CA TYR A 442 19.81 11.04 -7.96
C TYR A 442 20.84 12.17 -8.13
N PHE A 443 21.68 12.01 -9.15
CA PHE A 443 22.55 13.05 -9.64
C PHE A 443 22.14 13.49 -11.05
N THR A 444 22.36 14.76 -11.33
CA THR A 444 22.10 15.40 -12.61
C THR A 444 23.42 15.95 -13.14
N VAL A 445 23.76 15.58 -14.38
CA VAL A 445 24.99 16.00 -15.05
C VAL A 445 24.71 17.18 -15.97
N TYR A 446 25.57 18.19 -15.94
CA TYR A 446 25.49 19.40 -16.75
C TYR A 446 26.79 19.62 -17.53
N GLU A 447 26.71 20.32 -18.65
CA GLU A 447 27.92 20.87 -19.25
C GLU A 447 28.52 21.88 -18.29
N ARG A 448 29.85 21.98 -18.27
CA ARG A 448 30.54 22.94 -17.40
C ARG A 448 30.00 24.36 -17.63
N GLY A 449 29.39 24.94 -16.59
CA GLY A 449 28.82 26.29 -16.63
C GLY A 449 27.40 26.42 -17.21
N GLU A 450 26.78 25.37 -17.76
CA GLU A 450 25.43 25.41 -18.37
C GLU A 450 24.39 24.71 -17.48
N ARG A 451 24.16 25.25 -16.29
CA ARG A 451 23.36 24.59 -15.23
C ARG A 451 21.84 24.61 -15.44
N GLU A 452 21.38 25.34 -16.45
CA GLU A 452 19.95 25.43 -16.80
C GLU A 452 19.49 24.28 -17.72
N LYS A 453 20.44 23.53 -18.31
CA LYS A 453 20.15 22.48 -19.30
C LYS A 453 20.74 21.14 -18.80
N PRO A 454 19.97 20.34 -18.06
CA PRO A 454 20.46 19.05 -17.59
C PRO A 454 20.73 18.12 -18.78
N ILE A 455 21.93 17.53 -18.83
CA ILE A 455 22.28 16.52 -19.85
C ILE A 455 21.55 15.22 -19.52
N LYS A 456 21.61 14.77 -18.25
CA LYS A 456 20.95 13.53 -17.81
C LYS A 456 20.80 13.48 -16.29
N ARG A 457 19.73 12.83 -15.84
CA ARG A 457 19.48 12.43 -14.46
C ARG A 457 19.68 10.92 -14.27
N ARG A 458 20.33 10.50 -13.19
CA ARG A 458 20.58 9.09 -12.85
C ARG A 458 20.56 8.89 -11.34
N TYR A 459 20.18 7.71 -10.86
CA TYR A 459 20.22 7.40 -9.42
C TYR A 459 21.65 7.26 -8.91
N VAL A 460 21.87 7.65 -7.65
CA VAL A 460 23.12 7.37 -6.92
C VAL A 460 23.29 5.84 -6.81
N ASN A 461 24.54 5.38 -6.76
CA ASN A 461 24.98 3.98 -6.87
C ASN A 461 24.79 3.34 -8.26
N TYR A 462 24.35 4.11 -9.26
CA TYR A 462 24.41 3.71 -10.66
C TYR A 462 25.47 4.53 -11.42
N TYR A 463 26.14 3.87 -12.36
CA TYR A 463 27.16 4.51 -13.18
C TYR A 463 26.57 5.14 -14.45
N LYS A 464 27.34 6.03 -15.07
CA LYS A 464 27.06 6.56 -16.40
C LYS A 464 28.33 6.74 -17.22
N ASP A 465 28.35 6.14 -18.41
CA ASP A 465 29.40 6.38 -19.39
C ASP A 465 29.13 7.69 -20.14
N LEU A 466 30.18 8.52 -20.25
CA LEU A 466 30.15 9.90 -20.74
C LEU A 466 31.40 10.16 -21.61
N PRO A 467 31.30 11.01 -22.65
CA PRO A 467 32.47 11.44 -23.38
C PRO A 467 33.51 12.13 -22.49
N PRO A 468 34.81 12.01 -22.80
CA PRO A 468 35.87 12.60 -21.99
C PRO A 468 35.84 14.13 -22.09
N ARG A 469 35.50 14.78 -20.98
CA ARG A 469 35.47 16.25 -20.80
C ARG A 469 35.13 16.58 -19.35
N THR A 470 35.05 17.87 -19.06
CA THR A 470 34.70 18.38 -17.74
C THR A 470 33.20 18.66 -17.63
N TYR A 471 32.56 18.22 -16.54
CA TYR A 471 31.15 18.38 -16.26
C TYR A 471 30.90 19.02 -14.89
N ASP A 472 29.72 19.60 -14.70
CA ASP A 472 29.20 19.91 -13.36
C ASP A 472 28.19 18.82 -12.97
N VAL A 473 28.24 18.32 -11.74
CA VAL A 473 27.35 17.24 -11.24
C VAL A 473 26.62 17.72 -10.00
N MET A 474 25.29 17.82 -10.08
CA MET A 474 24.42 18.16 -8.94
C MET A 474 23.81 16.90 -8.36
N VAL A 475 23.81 16.75 -7.03
CA VAL A 475 23.21 15.61 -6.34
C VAL A 475 22.14 16.12 -5.38
N ASN A 476 20.94 15.52 -5.39
CA ASN A 476 19.79 15.94 -4.58
C ASN A 476 19.90 15.50 -3.10
N LEU A 477 21.03 15.80 -2.46
CA LEU A 477 21.22 15.58 -1.04
C LEU A 477 20.49 16.65 -0.20
N ASN A 478 20.48 16.48 1.12
CA ASN A 478 20.00 17.49 2.07
C ASN A 478 21.19 18.05 2.87
N PRO A 479 21.74 19.22 2.52
CA PRO A 479 21.42 20.06 1.35
C PRO A 479 22.02 19.52 0.04
N GLU A 480 21.53 20.05 -1.10
CA GLU A 480 22.00 19.65 -2.44
C GLU A 480 23.50 19.89 -2.58
N ALA A 481 24.20 18.94 -3.22
CA ALA A 481 25.65 19.00 -3.38
C ALA A 481 26.02 19.21 -4.85
N LEU A 482 26.74 20.31 -5.13
CA LEU A 482 27.29 20.61 -6.45
C LEU A 482 28.77 20.27 -6.50
N TYR A 483 29.13 19.38 -7.42
CA TYR A 483 30.52 19.05 -7.77
C TYR A 483 30.85 19.73 -9.09
N GLU A 484 31.56 20.85 -9.01
CA GLU A 484 31.98 21.62 -10.20
C GLU A 484 33.27 21.03 -10.80
N GLY A 485 33.35 21.00 -12.12
CA GLY A 485 34.61 20.69 -12.77
C GLY A 485 35.04 19.21 -12.73
N VAL A 486 34.10 18.26 -12.69
CA VAL A 486 34.36 16.82 -12.68
C VAL A 486 34.94 16.39 -14.03
N GLU A 487 36.23 16.00 -14.05
CA GLU A 487 36.93 15.56 -15.25
C GLU A 487 36.67 14.07 -15.54
N ILE A 488 36.01 13.80 -16.66
CA ILE A 488 35.84 12.44 -17.18
C ILE A 488 36.95 12.14 -18.19
N THR A 489 37.69 11.06 -17.98
CA THR A 489 38.78 10.61 -18.85
C THR A 489 38.40 9.32 -19.57
N ALA A 490 38.78 9.18 -20.84
CA ALA A 490 38.56 7.97 -21.62
C ALA A 490 39.17 6.73 -20.95
N GLY A 491 38.42 5.62 -20.93
CA GLY A 491 38.86 4.34 -20.38
C GLY A 491 38.97 4.28 -18.86
N LYS A 492 38.51 5.31 -18.13
CA LYS A 492 38.63 5.40 -16.67
C LYS A 492 37.29 5.66 -15.99
N SER A 493 37.13 5.09 -14.80
CA SER A 493 36.07 5.46 -13.85
C SER A 493 36.50 6.66 -13.01
N THR A 494 35.66 7.68 -12.98
CA THR A 494 35.72 8.83 -12.08
C THR A 494 34.66 8.63 -11.03
N VAL A 495 35.06 8.58 -9.76
CA VAL A 495 34.17 8.25 -8.64
C VAL A 495 33.94 9.48 -7.76
N ILE A 496 32.68 9.82 -7.53
CA ILE A 496 32.23 10.79 -6.52
C ILE A 496 31.69 9.99 -5.34
N GLU A 497 32.40 10.00 -4.22
CA GLU A 497 31.96 9.40 -2.97
C GLU A 497 31.20 10.45 -2.14
N LEU A 498 29.91 10.24 -1.94
CA LEU A 498 29.06 11.11 -1.14
C LEU A 498 29.33 10.84 0.35
N PRO A 499 29.42 11.90 1.18
CA PRO A 499 29.56 11.73 2.61
C PRO A 499 28.31 11.02 3.20
N PRO A 500 28.49 10.05 4.12
CA PRO A 500 27.36 9.48 4.85
C PRO A 500 26.66 10.55 5.69
N PRO A 501 25.31 10.59 5.71
CA PRO A 501 24.58 11.56 6.50
C PRO A 501 24.70 11.26 7.99
N GLY A 502 24.42 12.28 8.82
CA GLY A 502 24.08 12.11 10.22
C GLY A 502 22.56 12.01 10.39
N ARG A 503 22.11 11.67 11.60
CA ARG A 503 20.68 11.57 11.94
C ARG A 503 20.31 12.70 12.90
N LEU A 504 19.32 13.51 12.56
CA LEU A 504 18.75 14.51 13.46
C LEU A 504 17.45 13.97 14.04
N GLU A 505 17.33 14.01 15.35
CA GLU A 505 16.17 13.55 16.08
C GLU A 505 15.72 14.64 17.05
N ILE A 506 14.49 15.12 16.89
CA ILE A 506 13.88 16.05 17.83
C ILE A 506 12.77 15.29 18.53
N TRP A 507 12.88 15.13 19.84
CA TRP A 507 11.92 14.40 20.66
C TRP A 507 11.10 15.37 21.47
N GLY A 508 9.79 15.12 21.57
CA GLY A 508 8.91 15.97 22.33
C GLY A 508 7.65 15.23 22.76
N THR A 509 7.10 15.65 23.89
CA THR A 509 5.87 15.12 24.43
C THR A 509 4.82 16.21 24.58
N ASN A 510 3.55 15.82 24.62
CA ASN A 510 2.46 16.67 25.06
C ASN A 510 2.49 16.82 26.60
N ALA A 511 1.59 17.63 27.17
CA ALA A 511 1.56 17.85 28.63
C ALA A 511 1.24 16.59 29.45
N GLU A 512 0.73 15.53 28.81
CA GLU A 512 0.41 14.23 29.42
C GLU A 512 1.55 13.20 29.26
N GLY A 513 2.66 13.58 28.61
CA GLY A 513 3.80 12.70 28.37
C GLY A 513 3.67 11.78 27.15
N GLY A 514 2.60 11.91 26.36
CA GLY A 514 2.44 11.22 25.07
C GLY A 514 3.22 11.89 23.95
N PRO A 515 3.52 11.19 22.83
CA PRO A 515 4.25 11.76 21.70
C PRO A 515 3.45 12.91 21.06
N THR A 516 4.15 13.96 20.65
CA THR A 516 3.56 15.12 19.95
C THR A 516 4.02 15.19 18.50
N SER A 517 3.21 15.78 17.62
CA SER A 517 3.59 16.05 16.23
C SER A 517 3.68 17.55 16.02
N ILE A 518 4.90 18.07 16.03
CA ILE A 518 5.19 19.52 15.92
C ILE A 518 6.09 19.72 14.70
N PRO A 519 5.73 20.58 13.75
CA PRO A 519 6.58 20.81 12.59
C PRO A 519 7.87 21.53 12.98
N PHE A 520 8.98 21.12 12.37
CA PHE A 520 10.25 21.81 12.45
C PHE A 520 10.90 21.96 11.07
N THR A 521 11.69 23.02 10.94
CA THR A 521 12.41 23.37 9.72
C THR A 521 13.90 23.49 10.03
N VAL A 522 14.75 22.91 9.18
CA VAL A 522 16.21 23.00 9.30
C VAL A 522 16.74 23.97 8.26
N TYR A 523 17.64 24.86 8.68
CA TYR A 523 18.29 25.87 7.85
C TYR A 523 19.81 25.68 7.90
N ALA A 524 20.51 26.00 6.82
CA ALA A 524 21.96 26.13 6.88
C ALA A 524 22.30 27.29 7.84
N ARG A 525 23.41 27.16 8.58
CA ARG A 525 23.83 28.15 9.57
C ARG A 525 23.86 29.56 8.96
N GLY A 526 23.06 30.47 9.52
CA GLY A 526 22.99 31.86 9.07
C GLY A 526 22.11 32.12 7.85
N GLU A 527 21.50 31.09 7.23
CA GLU A 527 20.61 31.20 6.07
C GLU A 527 19.16 30.87 6.42
N ARG A 528 18.56 31.64 7.34
CA ARG A 528 17.21 31.38 7.88
C ARG A 528 16.04 31.65 6.90
N GLU A 529 16.34 32.06 5.66
CA GLU A 529 15.33 32.33 4.62
C GLU A 529 15.09 31.13 3.70
N LYS A 530 16.06 30.21 3.58
CA LYS A 530 15.98 29.05 2.68
C LYS A 530 16.09 27.75 3.47
N PRO A 531 15.00 27.00 3.63
CA PRO A 531 15.03 25.74 4.36
C PRO A 531 15.85 24.69 3.60
N VAL A 532 16.64 23.92 4.34
CA VAL A 532 17.36 22.73 3.87
C VAL A 532 16.42 21.55 3.81
N THR A 533 15.59 21.37 4.84
CA THR A 533 14.57 20.31 4.93
C THR A 533 13.55 20.62 6.02
N GLU A 534 12.39 19.98 5.97
CA GLU A 534 11.29 20.09 6.95
C GLU A 534 10.87 18.70 7.43
N SER A 535 10.43 18.60 8.69
CA SER A 535 9.91 17.36 9.27
C SER A 535 9.08 17.65 10.51
N TYR A 536 8.69 16.61 11.25
CA TYR A 536 7.97 16.70 12.51
C TYR A 536 8.76 16.10 13.66
N VAL A 537 8.60 16.67 14.85
CA VAL A 537 9.11 16.11 16.11
C VAL A 537 8.65 14.66 16.25
N ASN A 538 9.51 13.82 16.82
CA ASN A 538 9.42 12.36 16.90
C ASN A 538 9.56 11.60 15.55
N ILE A 539 9.92 12.31 14.45
CA ILE A 539 10.32 11.70 13.18
C ILE A 539 11.80 12.00 12.91
N PRO A 540 12.68 10.99 13.02
CA PRO A 540 14.09 11.13 12.70
C PRO A 540 14.35 11.41 11.22
N ILE A 541 15.29 12.31 10.91
CA ILE A 541 15.66 12.63 9.53
C ILE A 541 17.16 12.48 9.29
N GLU A 542 17.52 12.06 8.08
CA GLU A 542 18.91 12.03 7.62
C GLU A 542 19.28 13.36 6.94
N ILE A 543 20.38 13.97 7.39
CA ILE A 543 20.90 15.23 6.85
C ILE A 543 22.42 15.15 6.75
N GLN A 544 22.99 15.79 5.73
CA GLN A 544 24.43 15.77 5.49
C GLN A 544 25.19 16.43 6.65
N PRO A 545 26.43 15.99 6.95
CA PRO A 545 27.22 16.57 8.03
C PRO A 545 27.41 18.08 7.83
N GLY A 546 27.26 18.85 8.89
CA GLY A 546 27.27 20.31 8.82
C GLY A 546 26.75 20.97 10.09
N VAL A 547 26.71 22.30 10.08
CA VAL A 547 26.16 23.10 11.18
C VAL A 547 24.89 23.78 10.69
N TYR A 548 23.80 23.63 11.43
CA TYR A 548 22.47 24.04 11.04
C TYR A 548 21.78 24.88 12.13
N ASP A 549 20.83 25.71 11.72
CA ASP A 549 19.89 26.37 12.62
C ASP A 549 18.52 25.69 12.47
N ILE A 550 17.88 25.32 13.57
CA ILE A 550 16.62 24.55 13.54
C ILE A 550 15.51 25.39 14.19
N LYS A 551 14.39 25.52 13.48
CA LYS A 551 13.18 26.20 13.96
C LYS A 551 12.09 25.18 14.25
N VAL A 552 11.59 25.14 15.48
CA VAL A 552 10.43 24.34 15.88
C VAL A 552 9.23 25.27 16.06
N ALA A 553 8.13 25.01 15.34
CA ALA A 553 6.94 25.86 15.35
C ALA A 553 5.91 25.32 16.37
N LEU A 554 5.88 25.92 17.56
CA LEU A 554 4.93 25.61 18.63
C LEU A 554 3.64 26.43 18.47
N GLU A 555 2.55 25.97 19.08
CA GLU A 555 1.29 26.73 19.05
C GLU A 555 1.41 28.12 19.73
N SER A 556 2.32 28.26 20.69
CA SER A 556 2.57 29.49 21.46
C SER A 556 3.65 30.41 20.85
N GLY A 557 4.32 29.99 19.77
CA GLY A 557 5.45 30.69 19.16
C GLY A 557 6.47 29.77 18.49
N GLU A 558 7.71 30.23 18.35
CA GLU A 558 8.79 29.44 17.74
C GLU A 558 9.98 29.28 18.69
N VAL A 559 10.64 28.12 18.61
CA VAL A 559 11.90 27.83 19.32
C VAL A 559 13.00 27.63 18.29
N TRP A 560 14.12 28.31 18.50
CA TRP A 560 15.30 28.18 17.65
C TRP A 560 16.41 27.44 18.39
N PHE A 561 17.01 26.47 17.70
CA PHE A 561 18.26 25.82 18.09
C PHE A 561 19.35 26.27 17.13
N ASP A 562 20.26 27.11 17.63
CA ASP A 562 21.33 27.70 16.84
C ASP A 562 22.57 26.81 16.82
N ALA A 563 23.26 26.78 15.67
CA ALA A 563 24.55 26.11 15.51
C ALA A 563 24.55 24.62 15.93
N VAL A 564 23.51 23.89 15.52
CA VAL A 564 23.38 22.45 15.73
C VAL A 564 24.31 21.72 14.78
N GLU A 565 25.36 21.10 15.34
CA GLU A 565 26.31 20.29 14.60
C GLU A 565 25.76 18.88 14.35
N ILE A 566 25.75 18.46 13.09
CA ILE A 566 25.44 17.13 12.62
C ILE A 566 26.72 16.46 12.12
N ILE A 567 27.00 15.27 12.64
CA ILE A 567 28.20 14.48 12.34
C ILE A 567 27.77 13.22 11.58
N SER A 568 28.54 12.87 10.55
CA SER A 568 28.34 11.66 9.75
C SER A 568 28.18 10.41 10.63
N ARG A 569 27.13 9.61 10.38
CA ARG A 569 26.80 8.36 11.08
C ARG A 569 26.56 8.50 12.59
N GLN A 570 26.30 9.71 13.08
CA GLN A 570 25.92 9.94 14.47
C GLN A 570 24.50 10.49 14.54
N SER A 571 23.80 10.13 15.61
CA SER A 571 22.53 10.76 15.97
C SER A 571 22.78 12.01 16.81
N LYS A 572 22.20 13.13 16.37
CA LYS A 572 22.03 14.35 17.16
C LYS A 572 20.60 14.37 17.70
N VAL A 573 20.49 14.23 19.02
CA VAL A 573 19.20 14.25 19.72
C VAL A 573 18.97 15.62 20.34
N ILE A 574 17.79 16.20 20.12
CA ILE A 574 17.28 17.41 20.76
C ILE A 574 16.00 17.05 21.49
N GLU A 575 15.95 17.25 22.79
CA GLU A 575 14.73 17.01 23.59
C GLU A 575 14.03 18.33 23.87
N LEU A 576 12.75 18.41 23.50
CA LEU A 576 11.89 19.52 23.87
C LEU A 576 11.38 19.31 25.31
N PRO A 577 11.42 20.34 26.16
CA PRO A 577 10.83 20.24 27.48
C PRO A 577 9.31 20.04 27.38
N PRO A 578 8.69 19.22 28.25
CA PRO A 578 7.25 19.00 28.23
C PRO A 578 6.51 20.33 28.46
N PRO A 579 5.45 20.63 27.70
CA PRO A 579 4.63 21.81 27.94
C PRO A 579 3.86 21.68 29.25
N GLY A 580 3.50 22.81 29.86
CA GLY A 580 2.55 22.87 30.97
C GLY A 580 1.15 23.16 30.46
N ARG A 581 0.12 22.77 31.21
CA ARG A 581 -1.28 22.95 30.82
C ARG A 581 -1.91 24.09 31.60
N LEU A 582 -2.64 24.97 30.93
CA LEU A 582 -3.47 26.01 31.53
C LEU A 582 -4.95 25.65 31.36
N LEU A 583 -5.72 25.70 32.45
CA LEU A 583 -7.19 25.60 32.44
C LEU A 583 -7.78 26.83 33.08
N VAL A 584 -8.57 27.60 32.34
CA VAL A 584 -9.40 28.67 32.91
C VAL A 584 -10.82 28.16 32.96
N PHE A 585 -11.42 28.03 34.15
CA PHE A 585 -12.72 27.39 34.30
C PHE A 585 -13.65 28.21 35.21
N GLY A 586 -14.96 28.07 34.97
CA GLY A 586 -15.97 28.79 35.73
C GLY A 586 -17.38 28.53 35.23
N ASN A 587 -18.34 28.61 36.15
CA ASN A 587 -19.76 28.48 35.91
C ASN A 587 -20.50 29.80 36.21
N ASP A 588 -21.64 30.01 35.56
CA ASP A 588 -22.58 31.06 35.90
C ASP A 588 -23.32 30.77 37.21
N ALA A 589 -24.12 31.74 37.67
CA ALA A 589 -24.90 31.62 38.91
C ALA A 589 -25.94 30.48 38.89
N ALA A 590 -26.28 29.93 37.73
CA ALA A 590 -27.17 28.79 37.56
C ALA A 590 -26.41 27.44 37.51
N GLY A 591 -25.07 27.47 37.64
CA GLY A 591 -24.21 26.29 37.58
C GLY A 591 -23.88 25.83 36.15
N LYS A 592 -24.19 26.63 35.13
CA LYS A 592 -23.87 26.32 33.73
C LYS A 592 -22.46 26.84 33.38
N PRO A 593 -21.66 26.14 32.56
CA PRO A 593 -20.36 26.62 32.10
C PRO A 593 -20.43 28.02 31.49
N LEU A 594 -19.51 28.90 31.89
CA LEU A 594 -19.40 30.25 31.32
C LEU A 594 -19.02 30.18 29.84
N ALA A 595 -19.86 30.76 28.99
CA ALA A 595 -19.59 30.95 27.56
C ALA A 595 -18.79 32.24 27.34
N ALA A 596 -17.52 32.22 27.74
CA ALA A 596 -16.57 33.33 27.57
C ALA A 596 -15.24 32.82 27.00
N SER A 597 -14.50 33.68 26.31
CA SER A 597 -13.14 33.39 25.87
C SER A 597 -12.09 33.90 26.86
N PHE A 598 -10.91 33.30 26.84
CA PHE A 598 -9.70 33.87 27.42
C PHE A 598 -8.58 33.98 26.38
N THR A 599 -7.77 35.02 26.49
CA THR A 599 -6.57 35.28 25.69
C THR A 599 -5.35 35.19 26.60
N VAL A 600 -4.36 34.40 26.20
CA VAL A 600 -3.06 34.30 26.88
C VAL A 600 -2.04 35.18 26.16
N TYR A 601 -1.26 35.93 26.92
CA TYR A 601 -0.19 36.81 26.45
C TYR A 601 1.15 36.36 27.03
N THR A 602 2.23 36.49 26.26
CA THR A 602 3.58 36.21 26.74
C THR A 602 3.99 37.26 27.80
N GLY A 603 4.51 36.82 28.95
CA GLY A 603 4.73 37.66 30.12
C GLY A 603 5.58 38.91 29.85
N GLY A 604 5.07 40.07 30.25
CA GLY A 604 5.74 41.37 30.10
C GLY A 604 5.36 42.18 28.84
N GLU A 605 4.67 41.56 27.87
CA GLU A 605 4.23 42.23 26.64
C GLU A 605 2.73 41.96 26.35
N ARG A 606 1.84 42.80 26.91
CA ARG A 606 0.38 42.74 26.65
C ARG A 606 -0.01 42.92 25.17
N GLY A 607 0.95 43.20 24.28
CA GLY A 607 0.76 43.28 22.83
C GLY A 607 0.92 41.95 22.08
N LYS A 608 1.57 40.94 22.66
CA LYS A 608 1.85 39.67 21.96
C LYS A 608 0.95 38.54 22.46
N LYS A 609 -0.10 38.27 21.70
CA LYS A 609 -1.04 37.17 21.97
C LYS A 609 -0.37 35.83 21.69
N ALA A 610 -0.33 34.95 22.68
CA ALA A 610 0.14 33.58 22.54
C ALA A 610 -0.97 32.67 21.97
N THR A 611 -2.19 32.75 22.52
CA THR A 611 -3.33 31.93 22.08
C THR A 611 -4.67 32.46 22.63
N VAL A 612 -5.78 32.02 22.04
CA VAL A 612 -7.16 32.29 22.47
C VAL A 612 -7.92 30.97 22.60
N ARG A 613 -8.69 30.82 23.68
CA ARG A 613 -9.47 29.62 24.02
C ARG A 613 -10.79 29.96 24.69
N GLN A 614 -11.71 29.01 24.77
CA GLN A 614 -12.92 29.17 25.58
C GLN A 614 -12.66 28.80 27.04
N VAL A 615 -13.38 29.44 27.94
CA VAL A 615 -13.42 29.06 29.35
C VAL A 615 -13.97 27.64 29.45
N ASN A 616 -13.35 26.83 30.31
CA ASN A 616 -13.50 25.38 30.47
C ASN A 616 -12.78 24.53 29.41
N GLU A 617 -12.01 25.14 28.50
CA GLU A 617 -11.03 24.43 27.66
C GLU A 617 -9.62 24.50 28.26
N THR A 618 -8.81 23.49 27.94
CA THR A 618 -7.39 23.45 28.33
C THR A 618 -6.51 23.95 27.18
N VAL A 619 -5.32 24.45 27.53
CA VAL A 619 -4.29 24.81 26.55
C VAL A 619 -2.90 24.44 27.04
N ASP A 620 -2.11 23.81 26.18
CA ASP A 620 -0.73 23.45 26.46
C ASP A 620 0.19 24.60 26.03
N LEU A 621 1.00 25.09 26.98
CA LEU A 621 1.89 26.23 26.84
C LEU A 621 3.31 25.84 27.28
N PRO A 622 4.37 26.35 26.63
CA PRO A 622 5.73 26.17 27.10
C PRO A 622 5.89 26.68 28.54
N PRO A 623 6.79 26.08 29.33
CA PRO A 623 7.11 26.58 30.66
C PRO A 623 7.50 28.06 30.59
N GLY A 624 6.83 28.90 31.38
CA GLY A 624 6.97 30.35 31.24
C GLY A 624 6.02 31.13 32.15
N ILE A 625 6.09 32.46 32.03
CA ILE A 625 5.21 33.39 32.73
C ILE A 625 4.30 34.04 31.69
N TYR A 626 2.99 34.04 31.95
CA TYR A 626 1.97 34.52 31.03
C TYR A 626 0.98 35.45 31.73
N ASP A 627 0.40 36.38 30.97
CA ASP A 627 -0.75 37.16 31.41
C ASP A 627 -2.02 36.61 30.74
N VAL A 628 -3.11 36.42 31.48
CA VAL A 628 -4.35 35.84 30.98
C VAL A 628 -5.48 36.85 31.13
N ARG A 629 -6.10 37.24 30.01
CA ARG A 629 -7.31 38.07 29.96
C ARG A 629 -8.51 37.19 29.71
N VAL A 630 -9.54 37.30 30.53
CA VAL A 630 -10.82 36.60 30.34
C VAL A 630 -11.89 37.63 29.97
N ASP A 631 -12.56 37.40 28.86
CA ASP A 631 -13.52 38.31 28.22
C ASP A 631 -14.90 38.25 28.94
N LEU A 632 -14.92 38.61 30.23
CA LEU A 632 -16.11 38.74 31.07
C LEU A 632 -16.58 40.20 31.19
N ALA A 633 -17.78 40.44 31.74
CA ALA A 633 -18.27 41.78 32.07
C ALA A 633 -18.48 41.91 33.60
N PRO A 634 -17.57 42.59 34.34
CA PRO A 634 -16.36 43.28 33.87
C PRO A 634 -15.21 42.32 33.52
N GLU A 635 -14.30 42.78 32.65
CA GLU A 635 -13.17 41.99 32.15
C GLU A 635 -12.23 41.57 33.31
N ALA A 636 -11.76 40.32 33.27
CA ALA A 636 -10.84 39.78 34.26
C ALA A 636 -9.43 39.62 33.69
N TRP A 637 -8.43 39.91 34.51
CA TRP A 637 -7.01 39.82 34.16
C TRP A 637 -6.30 39.08 35.29
N TYR A 638 -5.44 38.14 34.91
CA TYR A 638 -4.57 37.35 35.77
C TYR A 638 -3.14 37.53 35.27
N GLU A 639 -2.35 38.30 36.01
CA GLU A 639 -0.99 38.66 35.61
C GLU A 639 0.03 37.73 36.25
N GLY A 640 1.10 37.42 35.53
CA GLY A 640 2.21 36.63 36.05
C GLY A 640 1.88 35.15 36.31
N VAL A 641 0.95 34.57 35.56
CA VAL A 641 0.58 33.15 35.65
C VAL A 641 1.77 32.30 35.24
N LYS A 642 2.36 31.62 36.22
CA LYS A 642 3.52 30.73 36.00
C LYS A 642 3.04 29.36 35.55
N ILE A 643 3.42 28.97 34.34
CA ILE A 643 3.22 27.64 33.77
C ILE A 643 4.52 26.85 33.92
N ALA A 644 4.44 25.67 34.51
CA ALA A 644 5.57 24.73 34.63
C ALA A 644 5.31 23.49 33.76
N GLY A 645 6.38 22.94 33.17
CA GLY A 645 6.28 21.79 32.27
C GLY A 645 5.70 20.56 32.94
N GLY A 646 4.78 19.87 32.26
CA GLY A 646 4.08 18.69 32.77
C GLY A 646 3.10 18.96 33.93
N GLN A 647 2.82 20.23 34.25
CA GLN A 647 1.91 20.61 35.33
C GLN A 647 0.64 21.29 34.80
N LEU A 648 -0.49 21.01 35.43
CA LEU A 648 -1.74 21.76 35.23
C LEU A 648 -1.77 22.99 36.15
N THR A 649 -1.86 24.16 35.55
CA THR A 649 -2.15 25.44 36.19
C THR A 649 -3.61 25.79 35.94
N ALA A 650 -4.39 25.99 37.00
CA ALA A 650 -5.82 26.24 36.87
C ALA A 650 -6.21 27.62 37.44
N ILE A 651 -7.04 28.35 36.70
CA ILE A 651 -7.63 29.64 37.10
C ILE A 651 -9.14 29.40 37.32
N ASP A 652 -9.56 29.49 38.58
CA ASP A 652 -10.95 29.34 39.00
C ASP A 652 -11.65 30.71 39.05
N LEU A 653 -12.61 30.93 38.15
CA LEU A 653 -13.36 32.19 38.06
C LEU A 653 -14.44 32.35 39.14
N SER A 654 -14.71 31.31 39.95
CA SER A 654 -15.74 31.34 41.01
C SER A 654 -15.24 31.97 42.33
N ARG A 655 -13.95 32.30 42.43
CA ARG A 655 -13.32 32.86 43.64
C ARG A 655 -12.97 34.34 43.46
N PRO A 656 -13.23 35.23 44.45
CA PRO A 656 -12.92 36.65 44.35
C PRO A 656 -11.41 36.92 44.29
N LYS A 657 -11.01 37.95 43.51
CA LYS A 657 -9.62 38.41 43.30
C LYS A 657 -8.95 38.85 44.61
N THR A 658 -8.41 37.91 45.40
CA THR A 658 -7.33 38.20 46.35
C THR A 658 -6.48 36.94 46.61
N GLN A 659 -5.18 37.08 46.33
CA GLN A 659 -4.02 36.36 46.89
C GLN A 659 -3.79 34.86 46.60
N GLU A 660 -2.57 34.63 46.08
CA GLU A 660 -1.64 33.52 46.31
C GLU A 660 -2.24 32.12 46.54
N ILE A 661 -2.09 31.26 45.54
CA ILE A 661 -2.24 29.81 45.71
C ILE A 661 -1.01 29.32 46.49
N PRO A 662 -1.16 28.73 47.68
CA PRO A 662 -0.03 28.23 48.45
C PRO A 662 0.61 27.04 47.73
N ALA A 663 1.94 27.10 47.58
CA ALA A 663 2.74 25.92 47.33
C ALA A 663 2.50 24.92 48.47
N LYS A 664 2.05 23.71 48.14
CA LYS A 664 2.13 22.59 49.08
C LYS A 664 3.60 22.20 49.19
N GLU A 665 4.24 22.67 50.24
CA GLU A 665 5.58 22.33 50.69
C GLU A 665 5.59 20.93 51.34
N VAL A 666 6.61 20.10 51.06
CA VAL A 666 7.33 19.33 52.10
C VAL A 666 8.84 19.23 51.73
N VAL A 667 9.63 20.10 52.37
CA VAL A 667 10.90 19.88 53.11
C VAL A 667 12.19 19.44 52.37
N PRO A 668 13.38 19.99 52.74
CA PRO A 668 14.46 20.32 51.80
C PRO A 668 15.74 19.47 51.94
N LYS A 669 16.63 19.58 50.95
CA LYS A 669 18.08 19.42 51.14
C LYS A 669 18.84 20.64 50.60
N GLU A 670 19.91 20.93 51.32
CA GLU A 670 20.59 22.21 51.46
C GLU A 670 21.34 22.74 50.22
N LYS A 671 21.45 24.07 50.23
CA LYS A 671 22.40 24.98 49.56
C LYS A 671 23.68 24.34 48.97
N VAL A 672 23.99 24.73 47.73
CA VAL A 672 25.36 25.12 47.35
C VAL A 672 25.31 26.40 46.50
N VAL A 673 26.20 27.32 46.84
CA VAL A 673 26.42 28.66 46.26
C VAL A 673 27.18 28.55 44.94
N LYS A 674 26.89 29.45 44.00
CA LYS A 674 27.59 29.66 42.72
C LYS A 674 29.11 29.74 42.87
N GLU A 675 29.85 29.12 41.95
CA GLU A 675 31.07 29.67 41.32
C GLU A 675 31.35 28.95 39.98
N GLU A 676 31.83 29.70 38.99
CA GLU A 676 32.19 29.26 37.63
C GLU A 676 33.74 29.04 37.54
N PRO A 677 34.29 28.49 36.43
CA PRO A 677 34.97 27.19 36.27
C PRO A 677 36.53 27.26 36.45
N PRO A 678 37.31 26.14 36.59
CA PRO A 678 37.69 25.32 35.41
C PRO A 678 38.06 23.82 35.65
N ALA A 679 37.96 23.05 34.55
CA ALA A 679 38.78 21.89 34.14
C ALA A 679 38.71 20.52 34.89
N ALA A 680 38.66 19.48 34.04
CA ALA A 680 38.90 18.04 34.26
C ALA A 680 37.85 17.25 35.08
N GLY A 681 37.00 16.49 34.37
CA GLY A 681 36.00 15.61 34.98
C GLY A 681 36.52 14.23 35.40
N PRO A 682 36.02 13.68 36.51
CA PRO A 682 35.91 12.24 36.72
C PRO A 682 34.46 11.75 36.92
N ALA A 683 34.30 10.44 36.73
CA ALA A 683 33.09 9.61 36.64
C ALA A 683 31.98 9.79 37.71
N GLY A 684 30.72 9.59 37.30
CA GLY A 684 29.52 9.48 38.15
C GLY A 684 29.06 8.04 38.43
N PRO A 685 28.03 7.83 39.30
CA PRO A 685 27.72 6.55 39.96
C PRO A 685 26.78 5.67 39.11
N HIS A 686 27.33 4.88 38.20
CA HIS A 686 26.55 3.93 37.39
C HIS A 686 27.12 2.51 37.53
N GLY A 687 26.24 1.51 37.58
CA GLY A 687 26.59 0.15 37.21
C GLY A 687 26.58 0.02 35.68
N SER A 688 27.01 -1.11 35.13
CA SER A 688 26.92 -1.33 33.69
C SER A 688 26.52 -2.75 33.34
N ILE A 689 25.97 -2.94 32.16
CA ILE A 689 25.67 -4.25 31.61
C ILE A 689 26.32 -4.42 30.24
N GLU A 690 26.81 -5.63 29.97
CA GLU A 690 27.30 -6.06 28.67
C GLU A 690 26.65 -7.41 28.33
N ILE A 691 25.85 -7.46 27.27
CA ILE A 691 25.31 -8.71 26.76
C ILE A 691 26.18 -9.12 25.59
N ARG A 692 26.83 -10.28 25.61
CA ARG A 692 27.72 -10.75 24.54
C ARG A 692 27.03 -11.83 23.73
N GLY A 693 27.22 -11.81 22.42
CA GLY A 693 26.66 -12.83 21.53
C GLY A 693 27.34 -12.83 20.17
N ASN A 694 27.56 -14.02 19.63
CA ASN A 694 28.12 -14.21 18.30
C ASN A 694 27.12 -14.95 17.41
N ASP A 695 27.18 -14.67 16.10
CA ASP A 695 26.42 -15.41 15.10
C ASP A 695 26.98 -16.83 14.94
N ALA A 696 26.31 -17.65 14.13
CA ALA A 696 26.75 -19.01 13.85
C ALA A 696 28.18 -19.10 13.23
N ALA A 697 28.69 -18.01 12.64
CA ALA A 697 30.03 -17.92 12.08
C ALA A 697 31.09 -17.41 13.08
N GLY A 698 30.70 -17.13 14.32
CA GLY A 698 31.58 -16.62 15.38
C GLY A 698 31.84 -15.11 15.31
N LYS A 699 31.08 -14.37 14.50
CA LYS A 699 31.16 -12.90 14.41
C LYS A 699 30.23 -12.26 15.45
N PRO A 700 30.62 -11.15 16.10
CA PRO A 700 29.75 -10.45 17.06
C PRO A 700 28.40 -10.06 16.45
N LEU A 701 27.31 -10.44 17.10
CA LEU A 701 25.96 -10.03 16.74
C LEU A 701 25.75 -8.54 17.06
N SER A 702 24.90 -7.86 16.30
CA SER A 702 24.51 -6.46 16.54
C SER A 702 23.00 -6.35 16.70
N VAL A 703 22.50 -6.93 17.80
CA VAL A 703 21.07 -7.04 18.11
C VAL A 703 20.72 -6.13 19.29
N GLY A 704 19.55 -5.50 19.24
CA GLY A 704 19.05 -4.66 20.34
C GLY A 704 18.61 -5.49 21.55
N PHE A 705 18.75 -4.93 22.74
CA PHE A 705 18.09 -5.42 23.94
C PHE A 705 17.36 -4.27 24.64
N TYR A 706 16.28 -4.62 25.33
CA TYR A 706 15.45 -3.71 26.08
C TYR A 706 15.52 -4.07 27.56
N VAL A 707 15.61 -3.04 28.40
CA VAL A 707 15.64 -3.16 29.84
C VAL A 707 14.30 -2.69 30.38
N TYR A 708 13.76 -3.48 31.29
CA TYR A 708 12.50 -3.28 31.95
C TYR A 708 12.72 -3.24 33.45
N LYS A 709 11.88 -2.48 34.16
CA LYS A 709 11.88 -2.56 35.62
C LYS A 709 11.40 -3.97 36.01
N HIS A 710 12.10 -4.63 36.93
CA HIS A 710 11.75 -6.00 37.32
C HIS A 710 10.28 -6.12 37.72
N GLY A 711 9.53 -7.00 37.04
CA GLY A 711 8.09 -7.21 37.23
C GLY A 711 7.16 -6.36 36.34
N ASP A 712 7.67 -5.34 35.65
CA ASP A 712 6.91 -4.46 34.73
C ASP A 712 7.52 -4.47 33.32
N ARG A 713 6.90 -5.24 32.42
CA ARG A 713 7.36 -5.46 31.04
C ARG A 713 6.63 -4.61 29.99
N GLU A 714 5.78 -3.67 30.41
CA GLU A 714 5.00 -2.84 29.47
C GLU A 714 5.75 -1.57 29.05
N LYS A 715 6.65 -1.09 29.92
CA LYS A 715 7.41 0.14 29.68
C LYS A 715 8.90 -0.15 29.62
N ILE A 716 9.48 0.06 28.45
CA ILE A 716 10.93 0.07 28.26
C ILE A 716 11.50 1.26 29.04
N ILE A 717 12.42 1.01 29.95
CA ILE A 717 13.09 2.06 30.73
C ILE A 717 14.43 2.47 30.12
N GLU A 718 15.06 1.58 29.36
CA GLU A 718 16.33 1.81 28.67
C GLU A 718 16.48 0.76 27.55
N SER A 719 17.32 1.05 26.55
CA SER A 719 17.70 0.08 25.52
C SER A 719 19.20 0.12 25.23
N GLY A 720 19.71 -0.97 24.68
CA GLY A 720 21.10 -1.11 24.30
C GLY A 720 21.30 -2.06 23.13
N THR A 721 22.54 -2.25 22.73
CA THR A 721 22.93 -3.21 21.71
C THR A 721 23.88 -4.21 22.35
N ILE A 722 23.71 -5.50 22.03
CA ILE A 722 24.64 -6.53 22.49
C ILE A 722 26.05 -6.26 21.93
N ASN A 723 27.07 -6.76 22.61
CA ASN A 723 28.50 -6.50 22.43
C ASN A 723 28.92 -5.05 22.66
N ILE A 724 28.04 -4.22 23.26
CA ILE A 724 28.34 -2.85 23.71
C ILE A 724 28.01 -2.74 25.21
N VAL A 725 28.93 -2.17 25.98
CA VAL A 725 28.72 -1.89 27.40
C VAL A 725 27.76 -0.71 27.55
N LYS A 726 26.66 -0.91 28.29
CA LYS A 726 25.66 0.10 28.59
C LYS A 726 25.66 0.43 30.07
N GLY A 727 25.74 1.72 30.42
CA GLY A 727 25.58 2.18 31.79
C GLY A 727 24.11 2.10 32.23
N LEU A 728 23.86 1.55 33.41
CA LEU A 728 22.54 1.47 34.03
C LEU A 728 22.62 1.93 35.49
N PRO A 729 21.57 2.58 36.03
CA PRO A 729 21.46 2.79 37.46
C PRO A 729 21.54 1.45 38.22
N PRO A 730 22.06 1.43 39.46
CA PRO A 730 22.03 0.22 40.28
C PRO A 730 20.59 -0.15 40.68
N ASP A 731 20.07 -1.26 40.16
CA ASP A 731 18.75 -1.83 40.46
C ASP A 731 18.65 -3.25 39.89
N THR A 732 17.48 -3.89 40.05
CA THR A 732 17.14 -5.18 39.44
C THR A 732 16.22 -4.99 38.24
N TYR A 733 16.55 -5.64 37.12
CA TYR A 733 15.88 -5.46 35.83
C TYR A 733 15.46 -6.76 35.17
N ASP A 734 14.39 -6.73 34.37
CA ASP A 734 14.11 -7.78 33.39
C ASP A 734 14.64 -7.32 32.02
N ILE A 735 15.28 -8.21 31.27
CA ILE A 735 15.98 -7.86 30.04
C ILE A 735 15.49 -8.75 28.91
N MET A 736 15.07 -8.14 27.81
CA MET A 736 14.69 -8.83 26.59
C MET A 736 15.70 -8.54 25.49
N VAL A 737 16.26 -9.58 24.90
CA VAL A 737 17.13 -9.49 23.73
C VAL A 737 16.28 -9.78 22.49
N ASN A 738 16.30 -8.85 21.54
CA ASN A 738 15.45 -8.83 20.35
C ASN A 738 15.97 -9.80 19.26
N LEU A 739 16.14 -11.07 19.62
CA LEU A 739 16.39 -12.18 18.71
C LEU A 739 15.06 -12.79 18.24
N THR A 740 15.11 -13.67 17.25
CA THR A 740 13.92 -14.39 16.75
C THR A 740 14.06 -15.89 17.07
N PRO A 741 13.33 -16.43 18.08
CA PRO A 741 12.46 -15.74 19.02
C PRO A 741 13.23 -14.94 20.09
N GLU A 742 12.54 -14.00 20.72
CA GLU A 742 13.10 -13.11 21.75
C GLU A 742 13.55 -13.90 22.98
N ILE A 743 14.66 -13.48 23.59
CA ILE A 743 15.22 -14.14 24.79
C ILE A 743 15.05 -13.21 25.98
N TRP A 744 14.44 -13.72 27.05
CA TRP A 744 14.21 -12.99 28.30
C TRP A 744 15.16 -13.46 29.41
N TYR A 745 15.73 -12.50 30.14
CA TYR A 745 16.49 -12.69 31.36
C TYR A 745 15.79 -11.94 32.50
N ASP A 746 15.28 -12.69 33.48
CA ASP A 746 14.51 -12.13 34.58
C ASP A 746 15.36 -11.86 35.81
N GLY A 747 15.13 -10.72 36.46
CA GLY A 747 15.74 -10.38 37.74
C GLY A 747 17.26 -10.17 37.69
N VAL A 748 17.76 -9.52 36.65
CA VAL A 748 19.18 -9.18 36.48
C VAL A 748 19.55 -8.02 37.39
N GLU A 749 20.33 -8.32 38.43
CA GLU A 749 20.85 -7.33 39.38
C GLU A 749 22.07 -6.59 38.82
N ILE A 750 22.00 -5.25 38.81
CA ILE A 750 23.09 -4.33 38.45
C ILE A 750 23.53 -3.57 39.71
N ALA A 751 24.79 -3.72 40.09
CA ALA A 751 25.36 -3.06 41.27
C ALA A 751 26.23 -1.85 40.89
N GLU A 752 26.29 -0.86 41.78
CA GLU A 752 27.09 0.36 41.60
C GLU A 752 28.57 0.04 41.34
N GLY A 753 29.13 0.61 40.27
CA GLY A 753 30.54 0.41 39.89
C GLY A 753 30.87 -1.00 39.36
N HIS A 754 29.89 -1.88 39.15
CA HIS A 754 30.10 -3.23 38.64
C HIS A 754 29.50 -3.42 37.24
N ALA A 755 30.23 -4.13 36.38
CA ALA A 755 29.76 -4.55 35.06
C ALA A 755 29.18 -5.96 35.09
N LYS A 756 27.88 -6.09 34.85
CA LYS A 756 27.19 -7.38 34.69
C LYS A 756 27.36 -7.87 33.26
N VAL A 757 27.86 -9.10 33.08
CA VAL A 757 28.02 -9.70 31.76
C VAL A 757 27.00 -10.84 31.58
N ILE A 758 26.30 -10.86 30.44
CA ILE A 758 25.39 -11.94 30.03
C ILE A 758 25.88 -12.50 28.69
N ASP A 759 26.22 -13.78 28.63
CA ASP A 759 26.58 -14.43 27.37
C ASP A 759 25.34 -15.13 26.76
N LEU A 760 25.01 -14.75 25.53
CA LEU A 760 23.95 -15.38 24.74
C LEU A 760 24.37 -16.78 24.27
N PRO A 761 23.44 -17.75 24.21
CA PRO A 761 23.71 -19.03 23.57
C PRO A 761 23.96 -18.82 22.06
N GLN A 762 24.97 -19.52 21.52
CA GLN A 762 25.27 -19.47 20.08
C GLN A 762 24.08 -20.02 19.26
N THR A 763 23.70 -19.31 18.20
CA THR A 763 22.61 -19.69 17.29
C THR A 763 23.06 -20.70 16.24
N GLY A 764 22.10 -21.37 15.59
CA GLY A 764 22.30 -22.02 14.30
C GLY A 764 21.67 -21.20 13.18
N ARG A 765 21.99 -21.53 11.93
CA ARG A 765 21.53 -20.79 10.75
C ARG A 765 20.62 -21.67 9.88
N LEU A 766 19.46 -21.17 9.48
CA LEU A 766 18.61 -21.74 8.44
C LEU A 766 18.78 -20.94 7.16
N VAL A 767 18.97 -21.62 6.03
CA VAL A 767 18.95 -21.03 4.69
C VAL A 767 17.82 -21.69 3.91
N VAL A 768 16.86 -20.88 3.46
CA VAL A 768 15.81 -21.31 2.53
C VAL A 768 16.17 -20.81 1.14
N GLN A 769 16.27 -21.71 0.17
CA GLN A 769 16.73 -21.36 -1.18
C GLN A 769 15.89 -22.01 -2.27
N GLY A 770 15.76 -21.40 -3.43
CA GLY A 770 15.04 -22.01 -4.55
C GLY A 770 15.22 -21.26 -5.86
N LYS A 771 15.04 -21.99 -6.96
CA LYS A 771 14.96 -21.44 -8.32
C LYS A 771 13.72 -22.01 -9.02
N ASP A 772 13.04 -21.17 -9.80
CA ASP A 772 11.94 -21.59 -10.67
C ASP A 772 12.46 -22.35 -11.90
N ALA A 773 11.55 -22.77 -12.79
CA ALA A 773 11.87 -23.50 -14.02
C ALA A 773 12.77 -22.72 -14.99
N ALA A 774 12.85 -21.38 -14.89
CA ALA A 774 13.70 -20.52 -15.69
C ALA A 774 15.07 -20.23 -15.05
N GLY A 775 15.31 -20.73 -13.83
CA GLY A 775 16.53 -20.46 -13.07
C GLY A 775 16.51 -19.15 -12.26
N GLU A 776 15.35 -18.49 -12.19
CA GLU A 776 15.08 -17.26 -11.46
C GLU A 776 14.57 -17.55 -10.04
N SER A 777 14.56 -16.55 -9.14
CA SER A 777 14.09 -16.75 -7.76
C SER A 777 12.56 -16.89 -7.75
N PRO A 778 11.98 -18.01 -7.27
CA PRO A 778 10.54 -18.17 -7.23
C PRO A 778 9.98 -17.19 -6.20
N MET A 779 8.90 -16.48 -6.52
CA MET A 779 8.25 -15.51 -5.62
C MET A 779 7.42 -16.24 -4.54
N ILE A 780 8.06 -16.99 -3.64
CA ILE A 780 7.39 -17.85 -2.65
C ILE A 780 7.80 -17.45 -1.22
N GLY A 781 6.82 -17.40 -0.30
CA GLY A 781 7.04 -17.18 1.13
C GLY A 781 7.30 -18.48 1.90
N PHE A 782 7.88 -18.39 3.09
CA PHE A 782 8.00 -19.51 4.02
C PHE A 782 7.76 -19.07 5.46
N ARG A 783 7.32 -20.02 6.30
CA ARG A 783 7.11 -19.89 7.75
C ARG A 783 7.79 -21.04 8.47
N VAL A 784 8.38 -20.75 9.61
CA VAL A 784 9.07 -21.69 10.48
C VAL A 784 8.29 -21.81 11.78
N TYR A 785 8.09 -23.03 12.24
CA TYR A 785 7.31 -23.39 13.42
C TYR A 785 8.14 -24.26 14.36
N ALA A 786 7.78 -24.31 15.64
CA ALA A 786 8.33 -25.34 16.52
C ALA A 786 7.85 -26.70 16.02
N SER A 787 8.71 -27.71 16.06
CA SER A 787 8.32 -29.03 15.56
C SER A 787 7.10 -29.57 16.32
N GLY A 788 6.04 -29.90 15.60
CA GLY A 788 4.76 -30.37 16.12
C GLY A 788 3.77 -29.29 16.58
N ASP A 789 4.13 -28.00 16.52
CA ASP A 789 3.26 -26.87 16.88
C ASP A 789 3.13 -25.88 15.72
N ARG A 790 2.02 -25.98 14.98
CA ARG A 790 1.74 -25.18 13.78
C ARG A 790 0.92 -23.92 14.05
N GLU A 791 0.60 -23.61 15.30
CA GLU A 791 -0.20 -22.44 15.64
C GLU A 791 0.65 -21.18 15.78
N LYS A 792 1.91 -21.33 16.20
CA LYS A 792 2.82 -20.21 16.46
C LYS A 792 4.00 -20.16 15.48
N ILE A 793 4.01 -19.13 14.66
CA ILE A 793 5.13 -18.83 13.75
C ILE A 793 6.34 -18.36 14.57
N ILE A 794 7.48 -19.02 14.39
CA ILE A 794 8.77 -18.69 15.01
C ILE A 794 9.55 -17.72 14.13
N ALA A 795 9.55 -17.92 12.82
CA ALA A 795 10.16 -17.02 11.85
C ALA A 795 9.43 -17.10 10.50
N SER A 796 9.54 -16.08 9.66
CA SER A 796 8.97 -16.08 8.31
C SER A 796 9.82 -15.24 7.36
N GLY A 797 9.74 -15.53 6.07
CA GLY A 797 10.48 -14.80 5.05
C GLY A 797 9.93 -15.05 3.64
N ASN A 798 10.46 -14.33 2.65
CA ASN A 798 10.13 -14.51 1.24
C ASN A 798 11.39 -14.38 0.36
N THR A 799 11.31 -14.89 -0.86
CA THR A 799 12.42 -14.90 -1.85
C THR A 799 12.21 -13.89 -3.00
N TRP A 800 11.46 -12.80 -2.79
CA TRP A 800 11.06 -11.86 -3.85
C TRP A 800 12.20 -11.18 -4.63
N THR A 801 13.38 -10.98 -4.03
CA THR A 801 14.51 -10.26 -4.64
C THR A 801 15.85 -11.01 -4.57
N ILE A 802 15.89 -12.16 -3.91
CA ILE A 802 17.10 -12.96 -3.67
C ILE A 802 16.77 -14.46 -3.65
N ALA A 803 17.56 -15.27 -4.36
CA ALA A 803 17.36 -16.72 -4.51
C ALA A 803 17.58 -17.53 -3.22
N GLN A 804 18.10 -16.87 -2.17
CA GLN A 804 18.46 -17.47 -0.88
C GLN A 804 18.10 -16.50 0.24
N ARG A 805 17.34 -16.96 1.23
CA ARG A 805 17.04 -16.23 2.47
C ARG A 805 17.67 -16.94 3.66
N THR A 806 18.22 -16.17 4.59
CA THR A 806 18.93 -16.70 5.77
C THR A 806 18.26 -16.21 7.05
N GLU A 807 17.98 -17.12 7.98
CA GLU A 807 17.41 -16.83 9.30
C GLU A 807 18.31 -17.45 10.40
N GLU A 808 18.62 -16.68 11.44
CA GLU A 808 19.37 -17.18 12.62
C GLU A 808 18.36 -17.66 13.67
N LEU A 809 18.44 -18.94 14.03
CA LEU A 809 17.49 -19.58 14.93
C LEU A 809 18.22 -20.26 16.10
N PRO A 810 17.63 -20.35 17.30
CA PRO A 810 18.15 -21.18 18.37
C PRO A 810 18.35 -22.63 17.90
N PRO A 811 19.28 -23.39 18.53
CA PRO A 811 19.36 -24.82 18.27
C PRO A 811 18.06 -25.51 18.68
N GLY A 812 17.51 -26.31 17.77
CA GLY A 812 16.19 -26.91 17.94
C GLY A 812 15.72 -27.66 16.70
N THR A 813 14.56 -28.29 16.81
CA THR A 813 13.88 -28.95 15.71
C THR A 813 12.67 -28.13 15.29
N TYR A 814 12.54 -27.85 14.00
CA TYR A 814 11.55 -26.94 13.45
C TYR A 814 10.76 -27.58 12.29
N ASP A 815 9.51 -27.18 12.11
CA ASP A 815 8.76 -27.50 10.90
C ASP A 815 8.69 -26.25 10.01
N ILE A 816 8.89 -26.40 8.70
CA ILE A 816 8.95 -25.27 7.77
C ILE A 816 7.85 -25.43 6.72
N GLU A 817 6.92 -24.49 6.69
CA GLU A 817 5.91 -24.36 5.67
C GLU A 817 6.41 -23.44 4.56
N VAL A 818 6.36 -23.93 3.34
CA VAL A 818 6.54 -23.14 2.13
C VAL A 818 5.14 -22.78 1.61
N GLU A 819 4.89 -21.49 1.43
CA GLU A 819 3.60 -20.92 0.99
C GLU A 819 3.33 -21.14 -0.52
N SER A 820 3.63 -22.33 -1.02
CA SER A 820 3.22 -22.78 -2.36
C SER A 820 1.74 -23.16 -2.39
N LYS A 821 1.18 -23.42 -3.57
CA LYS A 821 -0.20 -23.90 -3.73
C LYS A 821 -0.24 -25.29 -4.40
N PRO A 822 -0.44 -26.39 -3.64
CA PRO A 822 -0.60 -26.47 -2.18
C PRO A 822 0.69 -26.20 -1.38
N PRO A 823 0.60 -25.85 -0.08
CA PRO A 823 1.76 -25.61 0.77
C PRO A 823 2.61 -26.87 0.94
N VAL A 824 3.94 -26.72 0.92
CA VAL A 824 4.88 -27.82 1.15
C VAL A 824 5.44 -27.71 2.55
N TRP A 825 5.45 -28.83 3.28
CA TRP A 825 5.92 -28.90 4.66
C TRP A 825 7.22 -29.70 4.76
N TYR A 826 8.23 -29.13 5.39
CA TYR A 826 9.46 -29.80 5.80
C TYR A 826 9.41 -30.01 7.32
N GLU A 827 9.02 -31.21 7.73
CA GLU A 827 8.89 -31.57 9.14
C GLU A 827 10.24 -31.97 9.74
N GLY A 828 10.49 -31.61 11.00
CA GLY A 828 11.62 -32.13 11.76
C GLY A 828 12.99 -31.61 11.32
N VAL A 829 13.06 -30.38 10.83
CA VAL A 829 14.30 -29.71 10.40
C VAL A 829 15.14 -29.34 11.62
N GLY A 830 16.18 -30.13 11.88
CA GLY A 830 17.15 -29.87 12.94
C GLY A 830 18.11 -28.73 12.61
N ILE A 831 18.18 -27.75 13.48
CA ILE A 831 19.14 -26.64 13.48
C ILE A 831 20.06 -26.82 14.68
N ALA A 832 21.37 -26.82 14.44
CA ALA A 832 22.39 -27.01 15.47
C ALA A 832 23.25 -25.75 15.61
N VAL A 833 23.78 -25.54 16.83
CA VAL A 833 24.65 -24.41 17.18
C VAL A 833 25.81 -24.30 16.19
N GLY A 834 26.04 -23.10 15.62
CA GLY A 834 27.16 -22.82 14.71
C GLY A 834 27.07 -23.50 13.34
N HIS A 835 25.97 -24.20 13.05
CA HIS A 835 25.76 -24.91 11.79
C HIS A 835 24.72 -24.23 10.91
N THR A 836 24.96 -24.26 9.60
CA THR A 836 23.98 -23.83 8.59
C THR A 836 23.20 -25.02 8.05
N LYS A 837 21.88 -24.99 8.19
CA LYS A 837 20.93 -25.92 7.62
C LYS A 837 20.32 -25.30 6.38
N VAL A 838 20.34 -26.02 5.25
CA VAL A 838 19.76 -25.55 3.98
C VAL A 838 18.48 -26.32 3.68
N VAL A 839 17.45 -25.61 3.24
CA VAL A 839 16.15 -26.13 2.80
C VAL A 839 15.86 -25.60 1.40
N ASP A 840 15.71 -26.50 0.44
CA ASP A 840 15.40 -26.17 -0.95
C ASP A 840 13.89 -26.06 -1.16
N LEU A 841 13.42 -24.97 -1.75
CA LEU A 841 12.02 -24.79 -2.17
C LEU A 841 11.66 -25.83 -3.23
N PRO A 842 10.39 -26.30 -3.24
CA PRO A 842 9.91 -27.27 -4.21
C PRO A 842 10.04 -26.71 -5.64
N GLN A 843 10.68 -27.45 -6.53
CA GLN A 843 10.78 -27.04 -7.93
C GLN A 843 9.45 -27.26 -8.66
N THR A 844 8.91 -26.17 -9.22
CA THR A 844 7.62 -26.14 -9.93
C THR A 844 7.77 -26.48 -11.42
N GLY A 845 6.68 -26.92 -12.05
CA GLY A 845 6.49 -26.85 -13.50
C GLY A 845 5.61 -25.66 -13.86
N ARG A 846 5.60 -25.28 -15.14
CA ARG A 846 4.78 -24.17 -15.67
C ARG A 846 3.66 -24.71 -16.53
N LEU A 847 2.43 -24.32 -16.23
CA LEU A 847 1.26 -24.54 -17.06
C LEU A 847 0.90 -23.23 -17.77
N MET A 848 1.01 -23.18 -19.10
CA MET A 848 0.48 -22.07 -19.89
C MET A 848 -0.90 -22.46 -20.45
N VAL A 849 -1.94 -21.71 -20.09
CA VAL A 849 -3.28 -21.86 -20.66
C VAL A 849 -3.49 -20.76 -21.69
N GLN A 850 -3.70 -21.14 -22.95
CA GLN A 850 -3.98 -20.21 -24.04
C GLN A 850 -5.48 -20.26 -24.36
N ALA A 851 -6.22 -19.20 -24.05
CA ALA A 851 -7.66 -19.13 -24.27
C ALA A 851 -8.04 -17.72 -24.71
N LYS A 852 -8.95 -17.61 -25.68
CA LYS A 852 -9.46 -16.33 -26.20
C LYS A 852 -10.95 -16.25 -25.91
N ASP A 853 -11.43 -15.05 -25.59
CA ASP A 853 -12.86 -14.78 -25.31
C ASP A 853 -13.41 -15.59 -24.13
N THR A 854 -12.59 -15.80 -23.09
CA THR A 854 -12.95 -16.52 -21.86
C THR A 854 -12.90 -15.61 -20.64
N VAL A 855 -13.72 -15.92 -19.62
CA VAL A 855 -13.69 -15.22 -18.33
C VAL A 855 -12.46 -15.63 -17.52
N GLY A 856 -12.04 -16.89 -17.60
CA GLY A 856 -10.86 -17.38 -16.90
C GLY A 856 -10.74 -18.90 -16.91
N PHE A 857 -9.81 -19.43 -16.12
CA PHE A 857 -9.69 -20.87 -15.88
C PHE A 857 -9.33 -21.19 -14.43
N LYS A 858 -9.69 -22.38 -14.00
CA LYS A 858 -9.41 -22.95 -12.67
C LYS A 858 -8.72 -24.29 -12.83
N VAL A 859 -7.64 -24.50 -12.08
CA VAL A 859 -6.87 -25.74 -12.07
C VAL A 859 -7.21 -26.54 -10.83
N HIS A 860 -7.57 -27.79 -11.02
CA HIS A 860 -8.01 -28.75 -10.03
C HIS A 860 -7.08 -29.97 -10.00
N PRO A 861 -6.85 -30.62 -8.85
CA PRO A 861 -6.21 -31.92 -8.81
C PRO A 861 -7.04 -32.97 -9.57
N SER A 862 -6.37 -33.93 -10.25
CA SER A 862 -7.02 -34.93 -11.13
C SER A 862 -8.15 -35.78 -10.47
N GLY A 863 -8.27 -35.78 -9.14
CA GLY A 863 -9.33 -36.46 -8.38
C GLY A 863 -10.26 -35.58 -7.55
N ASN A 864 -10.18 -34.24 -7.63
CA ASN A 864 -11.02 -33.33 -6.84
C ASN A 864 -11.47 -32.12 -7.67
N ARG A 865 -12.74 -32.12 -8.11
CA ARG A 865 -13.34 -31.02 -8.89
C ARG A 865 -14.00 -29.93 -8.05
N GLU A 866 -14.12 -30.11 -6.73
CA GLU A 866 -14.77 -29.13 -5.85
C GLU A 866 -13.83 -28.01 -5.44
N LYS A 867 -12.53 -28.32 -5.29
CA LYS A 867 -11.51 -27.37 -4.85
C LYS A 867 -10.47 -27.12 -5.94
N TYR A 868 -10.40 -25.89 -6.43
CA TYR A 868 -9.32 -25.46 -7.31
C TYR A 868 -8.09 -25.06 -6.48
N ILE A 869 -6.90 -25.25 -7.04
CA ILE A 869 -5.61 -24.94 -6.41
C ILE A 869 -4.91 -23.75 -7.06
N ALA A 870 -5.30 -23.42 -8.29
CA ALA A 870 -4.85 -22.24 -8.99
C ALA A 870 -5.93 -21.75 -9.97
N HIS A 871 -5.86 -20.49 -10.35
CA HIS A 871 -6.76 -19.89 -11.32
C HIS A 871 -6.00 -18.83 -12.12
N GLY A 872 -6.55 -18.44 -13.26
CA GLY A 872 -6.06 -17.31 -14.03
C GLY A 872 -7.19 -16.66 -14.81
N ASP A 873 -7.14 -15.34 -14.92
CA ASP A 873 -8.09 -14.55 -15.70
C ASP A 873 -7.50 -14.36 -17.09
N THR A 874 -8.13 -14.95 -18.09
CA THR A 874 -7.64 -14.90 -19.48
C THR A 874 -8.20 -13.70 -20.23
N GLY A 875 -9.42 -13.24 -19.95
CA GLY A 875 -9.96 -11.99 -20.51
C GLY A 875 -9.73 -11.84 -22.03
N SER A 876 -9.18 -10.69 -22.45
CA SER A 876 -8.71 -10.43 -23.84
C SER A 876 -7.28 -10.91 -24.12
N ILE A 877 -6.62 -11.54 -23.16
CA ILE A 877 -5.23 -12.00 -23.21
C ILE A 877 -5.22 -13.44 -23.74
N ALA A 878 -4.55 -13.68 -24.87
CA ALA A 878 -4.55 -14.97 -25.54
C ALA A 878 -3.86 -16.11 -24.75
N ALA A 879 -3.10 -15.81 -23.68
CA ALA A 879 -2.34 -16.79 -22.90
C ALA A 879 -2.01 -16.31 -21.47
N MET A 880 -2.11 -17.21 -20.49
CA MET A 880 -1.69 -16.97 -19.10
C MET A 880 -0.93 -18.18 -18.55
N THR A 881 0.11 -17.93 -17.74
CA THR A 881 0.97 -18.97 -17.16
C THR A 881 0.77 -19.08 -15.66
N VAL A 882 0.73 -20.31 -15.15
CA VAL A 882 0.60 -20.63 -13.72
C VAL A 882 1.68 -21.63 -13.33
N GLU A 883 2.31 -21.41 -12.18
CA GLU A 883 3.28 -22.37 -11.64
C GLU A 883 2.60 -23.37 -10.73
N LEU A 884 2.87 -24.65 -10.96
CA LEU A 884 2.24 -25.76 -10.24
C LEU A 884 3.30 -26.78 -9.83
N PRO A 885 3.16 -27.46 -8.69
CA PRO A 885 3.97 -28.62 -8.37
C PRO A 885 3.84 -29.71 -9.46
N PRO A 886 4.83 -30.61 -9.59
CA PRO A 886 4.68 -31.77 -10.46
C PRO A 886 3.50 -32.64 -10.01
N GLY A 887 2.66 -33.05 -10.96
CA GLY A 887 1.42 -33.78 -10.68
C GLY A 887 0.46 -33.80 -11.88
N THR A 888 -0.66 -34.48 -11.71
CA THR A 888 -1.72 -34.55 -12.74
C THR A 888 -2.91 -33.68 -12.34
N TYR A 889 -3.33 -32.80 -13.23
CA TYR A 889 -4.35 -31.78 -12.98
C TYR A 889 -5.48 -31.81 -14.02
N ASN A 890 -6.63 -31.32 -13.62
CA ASN A 890 -7.78 -31.03 -14.48
C ASN A 890 -7.94 -29.50 -14.55
N ILE A 891 -8.22 -28.95 -15.72
CA ILE A 891 -8.37 -27.51 -15.94
C ILE A 891 -9.80 -27.25 -16.38
N LYS A 892 -10.53 -26.45 -15.61
CA LYS A 892 -11.85 -25.94 -15.96
C LYS A 892 -11.67 -24.56 -16.60
N VAL A 893 -12.04 -24.41 -17.86
CA VAL A 893 -11.99 -23.12 -18.57
C VAL A 893 -13.40 -22.56 -18.62
N GLU A 894 -13.59 -21.34 -18.13
CA GLU A 894 -14.88 -20.67 -17.95
C GLU A 894 -15.04 -19.59 -19.03
N PHE A 895 -16.09 -19.71 -19.84
CA PHE A 895 -16.43 -18.76 -20.91
C PHE A 895 -17.42 -17.70 -20.42
N ASP A 896 -18.29 -18.07 -19.47
CA ASP A 896 -19.16 -17.15 -18.71
C ASP A 896 -19.50 -17.79 -17.33
N ALA A 897 -20.45 -17.19 -16.59
CA ALA A 897 -20.84 -17.65 -15.26
C ALA A 897 -21.45 -19.07 -15.23
N LEU A 898 -21.91 -19.58 -16.38
CA LEU A 898 -22.65 -20.84 -16.52
C LEU A 898 -22.04 -21.77 -17.60
N THR A 899 -21.24 -21.26 -18.53
CA THR A 899 -20.58 -22.02 -19.62
C THR A 899 -19.12 -22.32 -19.31
N PHE A 900 -18.73 -23.60 -19.31
CA PHE A 900 -17.35 -24.03 -19.08
C PHE A 900 -17.00 -25.34 -19.78
N VAL A 901 -15.69 -25.59 -19.97
CA VAL A 901 -15.13 -26.83 -20.54
C VAL A 901 -14.06 -27.40 -19.62
N TRP A 902 -14.01 -28.73 -19.47
CA TRP A 902 -12.99 -29.44 -18.69
C TRP A 902 -11.91 -30.06 -19.60
N TYR A 903 -10.64 -29.81 -19.26
CA TYR A 903 -9.45 -30.47 -19.80
C TYR A 903 -8.85 -31.35 -18.71
N GLU A 904 -8.85 -32.67 -18.89
CA GLU A 904 -8.51 -33.61 -17.81
C GLU A 904 -7.19 -34.33 -18.06
N GLY A 905 -6.49 -34.69 -16.97
CA GLY A 905 -5.29 -35.51 -17.05
C GLY A 905 -4.00 -34.78 -17.47
N ILE A 906 -3.92 -33.47 -17.25
CA ILE A 906 -2.76 -32.66 -17.63
C ILE A 906 -1.58 -32.93 -16.69
N GLY A 907 -0.54 -33.58 -17.22
CA GLY A 907 0.69 -33.86 -16.49
C GLY A 907 1.61 -32.64 -16.45
N ILE A 908 1.98 -32.23 -15.24
CA ILE A 908 3.00 -31.21 -14.97
C ILE A 908 4.21 -31.90 -14.38
N SER A 909 5.39 -31.62 -14.94
CA SER A 909 6.67 -32.11 -14.44
C SER A 909 7.56 -30.93 -14.04
N THR A 910 8.46 -31.18 -13.08
CA THR A 910 9.43 -30.20 -12.60
C THR A 910 10.24 -29.60 -13.75
N GLY A 911 10.33 -28.27 -13.81
CA GLY A 911 11.13 -27.55 -14.80
C GLY A 911 10.58 -27.58 -16.23
N GLN A 912 9.41 -28.19 -16.48
CA GLN A 912 8.81 -28.26 -17.81
C GLN A 912 7.75 -27.19 -18.00
N HIS A 913 7.65 -26.70 -19.24
CA HIS A 913 6.56 -25.86 -19.72
C HIS A 913 5.51 -26.76 -20.40
N THR A 914 4.38 -26.95 -19.76
CA THR A 914 3.21 -27.64 -20.31
C THR A 914 2.24 -26.59 -20.84
N ASN A 915 1.90 -26.69 -22.12
CA ASN A 915 0.96 -25.77 -22.76
C ASN A 915 -0.38 -26.46 -22.96
N VAL A 916 -1.46 -25.79 -22.57
CA VAL A 916 -2.84 -26.18 -22.83
C VAL A 916 -3.47 -25.07 -23.67
N THR A 917 -3.61 -25.33 -24.96
CA THR A 917 -4.32 -24.43 -25.88
C THR A 917 -5.79 -24.81 -25.88
N VAL A 918 -6.62 -23.91 -25.37
CA VAL A 918 -8.08 -23.95 -25.47
C VAL A 918 -8.42 -23.59 -26.92
N MET A 919 -9.08 -24.50 -27.64
CA MET A 919 -9.11 -24.48 -29.09
C MET A 919 -9.86 -23.28 -29.70
N ASP A 920 -9.40 -22.89 -30.88
CA ASP A 920 -9.99 -21.93 -31.82
C ASP A 920 -11.46 -22.29 -32.16
N PRO A 921 -12.42 -21.35 -32.14
CA PRO A 921 -13.80 -21.56 -32.60
C PRO A 921 -13.92 -22.15 -34.02
N SER A 922 -12.87 -22.09 -34.84
CA SER A 922 -12.82 -22.76 -36.15
C SER A 922 -12.75 -24.30 -36.09
N GLN A 923 -12.50 -24.88 -34.91
CA GLN A 923 -12.33 -26.33 -34.69
C GLN A 923 -13.42 -26.97 -33.81
N THR A 924 -14.37 -26.20 -33.27
CA THR A 924 -15.52 -26.70 -32.51
C THR A 924 -16.75 -26.88 -33.40
N GLY A 925 -17.72 -27.68 -32.96
CA GLY A 925 -19.06 -27.69 -33.55
C GLY A 925 -20.08 -27.16 -32.53
N SER A 926 -21.06 -26.41 -33.00
CA SER A 926 -22.06 -25.79 -32.13
C SER A 926 -23.24 -26.75 -31.92
N LEU A 927 -23.72 -26.86 -30.69
CA LEU A 927 -25.01 -27.46 -30.39
C LEU A 927 -25.98 -26.35 -29.98
N VAL A 928 -27.00 -26.12 -30.79
CA VAL A 928 -28.07 -25.16 -30.51
C VAL A 928 -29.30 -25.91 -30.06
N VAL A 929 -29.82 -25.59 -28.87
CA VAL A 929 -31.10 -26.11 -28.39
C VAL A 929 -32.13 -25.01 -28.53
N LYS A 930 -33.13 -25.22 -29.40
CA LYS A 930 -34.23 -24.28 -29.65
C LYS A 930 -35.49 -24.80 -29.00
N GLY A 931 -36.22 -23.97 -28.25
CA GLY A 931 -37.43 -24.43 -27.58
C GLY A 931 -37.92 -23.54 -26.45
N LEU A 932 -38.90 -24.06 -25.70
CA LEU A 932 -39.63 -23.38 -24.64
C LEU A 932 -38.72 -22.46 -23.80
N SER A 933 -39.08 -21.18 -23.72
CA SER A 933 -38.44 -20.23 -22.81
C SER A 933 -38.43 -20.83 -21.40
N MET A 934 -37.27 -20.77 -20.75
CA MET A 934 -37.02 -21.29 -19.40
C MET A 934 -36.77 -22.80 -19.23
N THR A 935 -36.07 -23.44 -20.18
CA THR A 935 -35.67 -24.86 -20.07
C THR A 935 -34.15 -24.98 -19.97
N ALA A 936 -33.66 -25.71 -18.96
CA ALA A 936 -32.24 -26.04 -18.83
C ALA A 936 -31.91 -27.38 -19.50
N PHE A 937 -30.69 -27.55 -19.99
CA PHE A 937 -30.21 -28.80 -20.55
C PHE A 937 -28.76 -29.09 -20.17
N ASP A 938 -28.41 -30.38 -20.18
CA ASP A 938 -27.09 -30.89 -19.84
C ASP A 938 -26.55 -31.76 -20.98
N VAL A 939 -25.27 -31.61 -21.30
CA VAL A 939 -24.57 -32.38 -22.35
C VAL A 939 -23.61 -33.36 -21.69
N TYR A 940 -23.64 -34.61 -22.12
CA TYR A 940 -22.80 -35.70 -21.65
C TYR A 940 -22.02 -36.32 -22.79
N ALA A 941 -20.91 -37.01 -22.48
CA ALA A 941 -20.22 -37.83 -23.48
C ALA A 941 -21.13 -38.96 -23.97
N GLY A 942 -21.15 -39.21 -25.28
CA GLY A 942 -22.04 -40.18 -25.92
C GLY A 942 -21.86 -41.59 -25.33
N GLY A 943 -22.95 -42.15 -24.80
CA GLY A 943 -22.98 -43.46 -24.16
C GLY A 943 -22.43 -43.51 -22.73
N ASP A 944 -22.00 -42.39 -22.14
CA ASP A 944 -21.49 -42.31 -20.76
C ASP A 944 -22.09 -41.12 -20.01
N ARG A 945 -23.29 -41.33 -19.45
CA ARG A 945 -24.05 -40.34 -18.68
C ARG A 945 -23.43 -39.95 -17.34
N SER A 946 -22.32 -40.58 -16.93
CA SER A 946 -21.55 -40.15 -15.76
C SER A 946 -20.61 -38.98 -16.07
N LYS A 947 -20.33 -38.74 -17.35
CA LYS A 947 -19.41 -37.70 -17.83
C LYS A 947 -20.19 -36.49 -18.35
N HIS A 948 -20.51 -35.58 -17.43
CA HIS A 948 -21.06 -34.27 -17.76
C HIS A 948 -20.00 -33.39 -18.43
N ILE A 949 -20.34 -32.82 -19.58
CA ILE A 949 -19.44 -32.04 -20.46
C ILE A 949 -19.79 -30.56 -20.41
N ALA A 950 -21.07 -30.21 -20.53
CA ALA A 950 -21.52 -28.82 -20.59
C ALA A 950 -22.97 -28.66 -20.09
N HIS A 951 -23.34 -27.43 -19.73
CA HIS A 951 -24.68 -27.04 -19.29
C HIS A 951 -25.15 -25.81 -20.08
N GLY A 952 -26.42 -25.76 -20.47
CA GLY A 952 -27.03 -24.62 -21.16
C GLY A 952 -28.48 -24.37 -20.71
N ASN A 953 -29.03 -23.19 -21.02
CA ASN A 953 -30.41 -22.82 -20.65
C ASN A 953 -31.04 -21.78 -21.60
N THR A 954 -32.36 -21.87 -21.81
CA THR A 954 -33.14 -20.94 -22.64
C THR A 954 -33.84 -19.83 -21.81
N TRP A 955 -33.27 -19.38 -20.68
CA TRP A 955 -33.95 -18.43 -19.76
C TRP A 955 -34.13 -17.01 -20.29
N ALA A 956 -33.31 -16.57 -21.26
CA ALA A 956 -33.33 -15.22 -21.82
C ALA A 956 -33.61 -15.14 -23.33
N ALA A 957 -33.62 -16.29 -24.02
CA ALA A 957 -33.84 -16.42 -25.46
C ALA A 957 -34.58 -17.75 -25.77
N GLU A 958 -35.28 -17.83 -26.90
CA GLU A 958 -35.95 -19.07 -27.38
C GLU A 958 -34.95 -20.15 -27.86
N GLU A 959 -33.64 -19.87 -27.78
CA GLU A 959 -32.55 -20.77 -28.12
C GLU A 959 -31.31 -20.47 -27.28
N ASP A 960 -30.47 -21.49 -27.06
CA ASP A 960 -29.16 -21.35 -26.43
C ASP A 960 -28.12 -22.22 -27.16
N THR A 961 -26.87 -21.78 -27.19
CA THR A 961 -25.79 -22.40 -27.98
C THR A 961 -24.63 -22.82 -27.09
N VAL A 962 -24.27 -24.10 -27.16
CA VAL A 962 -23.09 -24.66 -26.49
C VAL A 962 -22.07 -25.09 -27.54
N GLU A 963 -20.85 -24.58 -27.42
CA GLU A 963 -19.73 -25.01 -28.26
C GLU A 963 -19.12 -26.31 -27.72
N LEU A 964 -19.05 -27.34 -28.56
CA LEU A 964 -18.58 -28.67 -28.19
C LEU A 964 -17.44 -29.13 -29.12
N GLN A 965 -16.58 -30.00 -28.58
CA GLN A 965 -15.56 -30.68 -29.40
C GLN A 965 -16.25 -31.61 -30.42
N PRO A 966 -15.61 -31.91 -31.57
CA PRO A 966 -16.12 -32.94 -32.46
C PRO A 966 -16.18 -34.30 -31.74
N GLY A 967 -17.33 -34.95 -31.79
CA GLY A 967 -17.56 -36.18 -31.03
C GLY A 967 -19.03 -36.51 -30.88
N THR A 968 -19.32 -37.61 -30.23
CA THR A 968 -20.69 -38.05 -29.96
C THR A 968 -21.10 -37.63 -28.55
N TYR A 969 -22.29 -37.05 -28.41
CA TYR A 969 -22.82 -36.53 -27.15
C TYR A 969 -24.26 -36.96 -26.90
N ASP A 970 -24.62 -37.08 -25.63
CA ASP A 970 -26.00 -37.28 -25.18
C ASP A 970 -26.48 -36.02 -24.48
N VAL A 971 -27.66 -35.51 -24.83
CA VAL A 971 -28.21 -34.26 -24.30
C VAL A 971 -29.47 -34.55 -23.50
N ARG A 972 -29.48 -34.14 -22.24
CA ARG A 972 -30.63 -34.20 -21.35
C ARG A 972 -31.33 -32.85 -21.31
N ILE A 973 -32.61 -32.83 -21.63
CA ILE A 973 -33.49 -31.68 -21.39
C ILE A 973 -34.12 -31.84 -20.01
N ASN A 974 -33.89 -30.85 -19.13
CA ASN A 974 -34.41 -30.82 -17.77
C ASN A 974 -35.89 -30.39 -17.75
N SER A 975 -36.73 -31.17 -18.44
CA SER A 975 -38.19 -31.01 -18.51
C SER A 975 -38.92 -32.09 -17.68
N THR A 976 -40.24 -31.94 -17.50
CA THR A 976 -41.08 -32.97 -16.87
C THR A 976 -42.15 -33.46 -17.85
N PRO A 977 -42.11 -34.71 -18.37
CA PRO A 977 -41.05 -35.70 -18.15
C PRO A 977 -39.72 -35.30 -18.81
N GLU A 978 -38.63 -35.86 -18.27
CA GLU A 978 -37.27 -35.64 -18.75
C GLU A 978 -37.09 -36.25 -20.15
N THR A 979 -36.47 -35.49 -21.06
CA THR A 979 -36.27 -35.92 -22.46
C THR A 979 -34.78 -36.03 -22.75
N TRP A 980 -34.36 -37.13 -23.40
CA TRP A 980 -32.98 -37.38 -23.79
C TRP A 980 -32.85 -37.44 -25.31
N TYR A 981 -31.78 -36.83 -25.82
CA TYR A 981 -31.35 -36.93 -27.21
C TYR A 981 -29.97 -37.59 -27.22
N GLU A 982 -29.90 -38.82 -27.68
CA GLU A 982 -28.68 -39.64 -27.60
C GLU A 982 -27.94 -39.68 -28.93
N GLY A 983 -26.62 -39.82 -28.87
CA GLY A 983 -25.80 -40.08 -30.04
C GLY A 983 -25.65 -38.89 -30.99
N ILE A 984 -25.75 -37.66 -30.50
CA ILE A 984 -25.62 -36.45 -31.31
C ILE A 984 -24.16 -36.30 -31.74
N GLU A 985 -23.92 -36.37 -33.04
CA GLU A 985 -22.59 -36.24 -33.62
C GLU A 985 -22.29 -34.76 -33.90
N ILE A 986 -21.40 -34.18 -33.11
CA ILE A 986 -20.87 -32.85 -33.31
C ILE A 986 -19.66 -32.94 -34.23
N THR A 987 -19.63 -32.10 -35.26
CA THR A 987 -18.50 -32.00 -36.19
C THR A 987 -18.02 -30.56 -36.28
N ALA A 988 -16.72 -30.35 -36.48
CA ALA A 988 -16.13 -29.02 -36.49
C ALA A 988 -16.77 -28.12 -37.58
N GLY A 989 -17.05 -26.87 -37.23
CA GLY A 989 -17.65 -25.86 -38.10
C GLY A 989 -19.12 -26.11 -38.45
N HIS A 990 -19.77 -27.11 -37.83
CA HIS A 990 -21.17 -27.44 -38.07
C HIS A 990 -22.02 -27.16 -36.84
N THR A 991 -23.20 -26.57 -37.08
CA THR A 991 -24.20 -26.33 -36.06
C THR A 991 -25.24 -27.45 -36.08
N ASN A 992 -25.31 -28.22 -35.00
CA ASN A 992 -26.36 -29.18 -34.74
C ASN A 992 -27.49 -28.49 -33.98
N VAL A 993 -28.73 -28.69 -34.41
CA VAL A 993 -29.91 -28.04 -33.82
C VAL A 993 -30.83 -29.09 -33.23
N ILE A 994 -31.19 -28.94 -31.96
CA ILE A 994 -32.27 -29.70 -31.30
C ILE A 994 -33.48 -28.78 -31.18
N ASP A 995 -34.54 -29.08 -31.92
CA ASP A 995 -35.83 -28.41 -31.77
C ASP A 995 -36.71 -29.15 -30.75
N LEU A 996 -37.01 -28.51 -29.63
CA LEU A 996 -37.95 -29.04 -28.65
C LEU A 996 -39.39 -28.86 -29.17
N PRO A 997 -40.23 -29.91 -29.17
CA PRO A 997 -41.60 -29.81 -29.64
C PRO A 997 -42.40 -28.84 -28.76
N GLN A 998 -43.07 -27.86 -29.37
CA GLN A 998 -44.00 -26.99 -28.65
C GLN A 998 -45.20 -27.82 -28.18
N THR A 999 -45.31 -28.03 -26.87
CA THR A 999 -46.51 -28.61 -26.27
C THR A 999 -47.64 -27.58 -26.28
N LYS A 1000 -48.81 -28.01 -26.77
CA LYS A 1000 -50.06 -27.23 -26.74
C LYS A 1000 -50.64 -27.12 -25.34
#